data_AF-A0A413KBD7-F1
#
_entry.id   AF-A0A413KBD7-F1
#
_cell.length_a   1.000
_cell.length_b   1.000
_cell.length_c   1.000
_cell.angle_alpha   90.00
_cell.angle_beta   90.00
_cell.angle_gamma   90.00
#
_symmetry.space_group_name_H-M   'P 1'
#
loop_
_entity.id
_entity.type
_entity.pdbx_description
1 polymer ?
#
loop_
_entity_poly.entity_id
_entity_poly.type
_entity_poly.pdbx_seq_one_letter_code
_entity_poly.pdbx_strand_id
1 'polypeptide(L)'
;MVSARAFSHARSLTAAAVALAMMATVAVSALLPTYSATADDGSLAGSTCTPTSIGLGDDTSITGSDTGVATYVGGDMYVGGKPSNADALNSATGPTGTYAVEAEGLTVVNGSLAMNPKKRAWRLWNTGSAGGTSYVSRGFRWGVVGFGSQFRPADGKVALAVGGNTSTSVMGSKVGAWTAPGWLGKTSSTDVTAHGYTASLAGGTTRVWGQLGVDSVRGLSGKDTTTTQPPVLGVDSNLVVWDQSNNLSNVNGTDYSAYKSKIAKLSEDLDNGTKLPATGTVTTGTAPSASNYTIYKYDYRKNGNTGNSFMFYDDLDKEKLITFTSTDTSKSMQVFNLPASDLNLSGTDYTGIDFKFVNVPDNASVVINVTGANGQTIDFHNGWRFWWKDDNIANDFVTAASGDADQAEKNTNYAKRAQQLMWNFADASNVVIRGGQARGKITVGNHNADTKTNHGAWGTAEDMQATDDPSAAWMGSILVPKGNLQSHVSTNGRVWVGGDFEMLNNETVKRVDGQSSDHAVGSEFVNESGEKTTSILDMDQERHNLPWNGSYSTSCAAIAWDKVDDTADHNSLGGTSWTVYGTKDNAVAGTNALATIADGGWNDDADAGGSFKLGNLAMNGTYFLRESGTVEGYTQNTNIYQINTGSTTDAATTIVSVFDSTGNAINTDADKLLTDGKIINKKSGSSIEWQKVDGEDNSTLLAGSSWTLSKMNGDTAEQTWTVNDDQSGTEVKSITITDATGNAVTSHRSPMPLHRNLLRLPMTRTVRRLAVPN
;
A
#
# COMPACT_ATOMS: atom_id res chain seq x y z
N MET A 1 88.28 -10.81 -8.49
CA MET A 1 88.83 -12.18 -8.48
C MET A 1 87.65 -13.15 -8.40
N VAL A 2 87.62 -14.11 -9.32
CA VAL A 2 87.07 -15.48 -9.22
C VAL A 2 85.58 -15.68 -8.85
N SER A 3 84.86 -16.15 -9.87
CA SER A 3 83.73 -17.09 -9.92
C SER A 3 83.45 -17.99 -8.69
N ALA A 4 82.15 -18.17 -8.36
CA ALA A 4 81.43 -19.46 -8.45
C ALA A 4 80.44 -19.76 -7.28
N ARG A 5 79.19 -20.06 -7.68
CA ARG A 5 78.23 -21.05 -7.13
C ARG A 5 77.70 -20.87 -5.70
N ALA A 6 76.36 -20.80 -5.55
CA ALA A 6 75.50 -21.99 -5.32
C ALA A 6 74.01 -21.59 -5.16
N PHE A 7 73.13 -22.55 -5.49
CA PHE A 7 71.66 -22.54 -5.44
C PHE A 7 71.08 -22.31 -4.04
N SER A 8 69.92 -21.65 -3.95
CA SER A 8 68.61 -22.30 -3.69
C SER A 8 67.50 -21.27 -3.37
N HIS A 9 66.28 -21.66 -3.73
CA HIS A 9 65.01 -20.96 -3.57
C HIS A 9 64.75 -20.37 -2.17
N ALA A 10 64.18 -19.17 -2.10
CA ALA A 10 62.88 -18.92 -1.46
C ALA A 10 62.41 -17.47 -1.70
N ARG A 11 61.12 -17.34 -1.97
CA ARG A 11 60.36 -16.12 -2.25
C ARG A 11 60.27 -15.22 -1.01
N SER A 12 60.24 -13.90 -1.20
CA SER A 12 59.14 -13.03 -0.69
C SER A 12 59.45 -11.53 -0.83
N LEU A 13 58.58 -10.88 -1.60
CA LEU A 13 58.07 -9.49 -1.57
C LEU A 13 58.74 -8.42 -0.69
N THR A 14 59.03 -7.26 -1.29
CA THR A 14 58.47 -5.90 -1.00
C THR A 14 59.13 -4.89 -1.96
N ALA A 15 58.44 -4.31 -2.96
CA ALA A 15 57.48 -3.21 -2.94
C ALA A 15 58.08 -1.83 -2.61
N ALA A 16 58.17 -0.98 -3.65
CA ALA A 16 58.16 0.49 -3.67
C ALA A 16 58.11 0.92 -5.16
N ALA A 17 57.43 1.96 -5.64
CA ALA A 17 56.47 2.92 -5.10
C ALA A 17 55.99 3.79 -6.30
N VAL A 18 54.73 4.23 -6.25
CA VAL A 18 54.19 5.53 -6.71
C VAL A 18 53.95 5.80 -8.23
N ALA A 19 52.62 5.81 -8.53
CA ALA A 19 51.79 6.81 -9.24
C ALA A 19 52.10 7.28 -10.67
N LEU A 20 51.10 7.17 -11.56
CA LEU A 20 50.31 8.31 -12.07
C LEU A 20 49.10 7.84 -12.91
N ALA A 21 47.93 8.44 -12.65
CA ALA A 21 46.77 8.76 -13.51
C ALA A 21 46.36 7.87 -14.71
N MET A 22 45.08 7.49 -14.77
CA MET A 22 44.07 8.11 -15.67
C MET A 22 42.70 7.42 -15.55
N MET A 23 41.65 8.23 -15.61
CA MET A 23 40.24 7.85 -15.59
C MET A 23 39.86 6.95 -16.78
N ALA A 24 39.19 5.83 -16.52
CA ALA A 24 38.26 5.19 -17.44
C ALA A 24 37.36 4.19 -16.67
N THR A 25 36.05 4.47 -16.67
CA THR A 25 34.93 3.51 -16.64
C THR A 25 35.22 2.07 -16.22
N VAL A 26 34.69 1.64 -15.08
CA VAL A 26 34.48 0.21 -14.79
C VAL A 26 33.01 -0.01 -14.49
N ALA A 27 32.31 -0.48 -15.52
CA ALA A 27 31.10 -1.26 -15.35
C ALA A 27 31.44 -2.49 -14.50
N VAL A 28 30.79 -2.64 -13.35
CA VAL A 28 30.84 -3.89 -12.58
C VAL A 28 29.99 -4.90 -13.32
N SER A 29 30.65 -5.69 -14.16
CA SER A 29 30.13 -6.92 -14.73
C SER A 29 29.80 -7.89 -13.59
N ALA A 30 28.51 -8.12 -13.35
CA ALA A 30 28.03 -9.24 -12.57
C ALA A 30 28.56 -10.54 -13.20
N LEU A 31 29.29 -11.32 -12.42
CA LEU A 31 29.77 -12.65 -12.79
C LEU A 31 28.55 -13.59 -12.94
N LEU A 32 28.17 -13.87 -14.18
CA LEU A 32 27.22 -14.91 -14.54
C LEU A 32 27.90 -16.29 -14.40
N PRO A 33 27.29 -17.28 -13.74
CA PRO A 33 27.72 -18.67 -13.85
C PRO A 33 27.40 -19.19 -15.26
N THR A 34 28.42 -19.72 -15.93
CA THR A 34 28.30 -20.36 -17.24
C THR A 34 27.54 -21.69 -17.12
N TYR A 35 26.34 -21.76 -17.72
CA TYR A 35 25.65 -23.01 -18.00
C TYR A 35 25.66 -23.30 -19.51
N SER A 36 25.85 -24.58 -19.83
CA SER A 36 25.96 -25.16 -21.17
C SER A 36 24.71 -24.88 -22.01
N ALA A 37 24.90 -24.39 -23.23
CA ALA A 37 23.81 -24.07 -24.15
C ALA A 37 23.17 -25.35 -24.74
N THR A 38 21.89 -25.58 -24.44
CA THR A 38 20.94 -26.24 -25.35
C THR A 38 19.92 -25.20 -25.77
N ALA A 39 19.56 -25.19 -27.05
CA ALA A 39 18.64 -24.23 -27.65
C ALA A 39 17.26 -24.31 -26.97
N ASP A 40 17.00 -23.38 -26.06
CA ASP A 40 15.69 -23.06 -25.51
C ASP A 40 15.35 -21.62 -25.94
N ASP A 41 14.07 -21.31 -26.10
CA ASP A 41 13.64 -19.97 -26.47
C ASP A 41 14.25 -18.92 -25.51
N GLY A 42 14.46 -17.70 -25.98
CA GLY A 42 15.18 -16.67 -25.23
C GLY A 42 14.52 -16.15 -23.93
N SER A 43 13.65 -16.92 -23.27
CA SER A 43 13.01 -16.56 -22.01
C SER A 43 13.76 -17.09 -20.78
N LEU A 44 13.90 -16.24 -19.76
CA LEU A 44 14.47 -16.63 -18.47
C LEU A 44 13.39 -17.30 -17.62
N ALA A 45 13.79 -18.25 -16.76
CA ALA A 45 12.89 -18.79 -15.74
C ALA A 45 12.29 -17.64 -14.92
N GLY A 46 10.98 -17.70 -14.66
CA GLY A 46 10.28 -16.68 -13.88
C GLY A 46 10.86 -16.57 -12.47
N SER A 47 10.94 -15.35 -11.97
CA SER A 47 11.42 -15.04 -10.62
C SER A 47 10.74 -13.79 -10.08
N THR A 48 10.84 -13.57 -8.77
CA THR A 48 10.40 -12.30 -8.18
C THR A 48 11.38 -11.18 -8.53
N CYS A 49 10.85 -9.98 -8.66
CA CYS A 49 11.63 -8.75 -8.86
C CYS A 49 11.81 -8.03 -7.53
N THR A 50 12.96 -7.38 -7.37
CA THR A 50 13.15 -6.40 -6.29
C THR A 50 12.80 -5.02 -6.84
N PRO A 51 11.74 -4.36 -6.33
CA PRO A 51 11.39 -3.03 -6.77
C PRO A 51 12.55 -2.05 -6.58
N THR A 52 12.73 -1.17 -7.55
CA THR A 52 13.60 0.00 -7.41
C THR A 52 12.94 0.94 -6.40
N SER A 53 13.71 1.37 -5.41
CA SER A 53 13.21 2.29 -4.39
C SER A 53 12.80 3.60 -5.04
N ILE A 54 11.59 4.07 -4.72
CA ILE A 54 11.24 5.48 -4.89
C ILE A 54 12.16 6.29 -3.95
N GLY A 55 12.68 7.42 -4.43
CA GLY A 55 13.57 8.29 -3.68
C GLY A 55 12.85 9.09 -2.60
N LEU A 56 13.62 9.86 -1.83
CA LEU A 56 13.14 10.87 -0.90
C LEU A 56 14.01 12.13 -1.07
N GLY A 57 13.41 13.31 -1.13
CA GLY A 57 14.13 14.56 -1.37
C GLY A 57 13.21 15.75 -1.60
N ASP A 58 13.79 16.88 -2.01
CA ASP A 58 13.08 18.15 -2.19
C ASP A 58 12.98 18.60 -3.67
N ASP A 59 13.29 17.70 -4.61
CA ASP A 59 13.16 17.97 -6.04
C ASP A 59 11.71 17.84 -6.52
N THR A 60 10.96 18.91 -6.33
CA THR A 60 9.58 19.00 -6.79
C THR A 60 9.43 19.02 -8.32
N SER A 61 10.48 18.99 -9.13
CA SER A 61 10.36 18.95 -10.60
C SER A 61 10.00 17.57 -11.16
N ILE A 62 10.11 16.50 -10.36
CA ILE A 62 9.85 15.11 -10.77
C ILE A 62 8.40 14.92 -11.22
N THR A 63 8.16 14.34 -12.41
CA THR A 63 6.80 14.11 -12.91
C THR A 63 6.11 12.96 -12.17
N GLY A 64 4.84 13.15 -11.80
CA GLY A 64 4.07 12.13 -11.09
C GLY A 64 3.66 10.93 -11.94
N SER A 65 3.61 9.76 -11.32
CA SER A 65 3.21 8.47 -11.91
C SER A 65 2.45 7.55 -10.93
N ASP A 66 2.13 8.01 -9.72
CA ASP A 66 1.33 7.21 -8.78
C ASP A 66 -0.11 7.11 -9.27
N THR A 67 -0.53 5.88 -9.55
CA THR A 67 -1.91 5.54 -9.93
C THR A 67 -2.74 5.10 -8.72
N GLY A 68 -2.12 4.88 -7.56
CA GLY A 68 -2.78 4.45 -6.33
C GLY A 68 -3.26 5.61 -5.46
N VAL A 69 -3.78 5.25 -4.28
CA VAL A 69 -4.18 6.18 -3.22
C VAL A 69 -3.14 6.23 -2.11
N ALA A 70 -2.58 7.40 -1.88
CA ALA A 70 -1.55 7.60 -0.88
C ALA A 70 -2.17 7.68 0.53
N THR A 71 -3.30 8.39 0.68
CA THR A 71 -4.10 8.44 1.91
C THR A 71 -5.55 8.07 1.60
N TYR A 72 -6.07 7.07 2.30
CA TYR A 72 -7.48 6.75 2.29
C TYR A 72 -8.05 6.86 3.70
N VAL A 73 -9.17 7.58 3.82
CA VAL A 73 -9.90 7.79 5.08
C VAL A 73 -11.34 7.31 4.88
N GLY A 74 -11.73 6.24 5.58
CA GLY A 74 -13.07 5.66 5.50
C GLY A 74 -14.14 6.46 6.25
N GLY A 75 -13.74 7.29 7.20
CA GLY A 75 -14.58 8.26 7.92
C GLY A 75 -14.26 9.71 7.52
N ASP A 76 -14.25 10.60 8.52
CA ASP A 76 -13.92 12.02 8.36
C ASP A 76 -12.40 12.26 8.50
N MET A 77 -11.89 13.24 7.76
CA MET A 77 -10.50 13.69 7.88
C MET A 77 -10.41 15.04 8.56
N TYR A 78 -9.47 15.16 9.50
CA TYR A 78 -9.16 16.37 10.24
C TYR A 78 -7.71 16.75 9.99
N VAL A 79 -7.48 17.89 9.34
CA VAL A 79 -6.18 18.58 9.41
C VAL A 79 -6.24 19.40 10.69
N GLY A 80 -6.00 18.72 11.81
CA GLY A 80 -6.33 19.16 13.15
C GLY A 80 -6.80 18.00 14.03
N GLY A 81 -7.13 18.32 15.28
CA GLY A 81 -7.70 17.36 16.22
C GLY A 81 -9.23 17.35 16.14
N LYS A 82 -9.81 16.16 16.12
CA LYS A 82 -11.26 15.97 16.14
C LYS A 82 -11.83 16.52 17.45
N PRO A 83 -12.84 17.40 17.40
CA PRO A 83 -13.47 17.91 18.61
C PRO A 83 -14.36 16.85 19.25
N SER A 84 -14.58 16.97 20.56
CA SER A 84 -15.45 16.06 21.32
C SER A 84 -16.90 16.04 20.83
N ASN A 85 -17.39 17.14 20.26
CA ASN A 85 -18.64 17.20 19.52
C ASN A 85 -18.33 17.49 18.04
N ALA A 86 -18.35 16.44 17.23
CA ALA A 86 -18.10 16.51 15.79
C ALA A 86 -19.39 16.41 14.94
N ASP A 87 -20.57 16.30 15.57
CA ASP A 87 -21.84 16.12 14.85
C ASP A 87 -22.14 17.31 13.92
N ALA A 88 -21.70 18.50 14.30
CA ALA A 88 -21.81 19.72 13.50
C ALA A 88 -20.65 20.68 13.76
N LEU A 89 -19.72 20.78 12.80
CA LEU A 89 -18.59 21.72 12.82
C LEU A 89 -19.00 23.06 12.20
N ASN A 90 -19.92 23.75 12.87
CA ASN A 90 -20.57 24.97 12.37
C ASN A 90 -20.33 26.20 13.25
N SER A 91 -19.37 26.13 14.17
CA SER A 91 -19.02 27.19 15.11
C SER A 91 -17.63 27.76 14.84
N ALA A 92 -17.30 28.89 15.46
CA ALA A 92 -16.00 29.53 15.32
C ALA A 92 -14.82 28.74 15.90
N THR A 93 -15.08 27.72 16.73
CA THR A 93 -14.01 26.93 17.36
C THR A 93 -13.42 25.89 16.42
N GLY A 94 -14.24 25.27 15.56
CA GLY A 94 -13.78 24.26 14.60
C GLY A 94 -13.07 23.06 15.24
N PRO A 95 -12.31 22.27 14.46
CA PRO A 95 -11.41 21.27 15.01
C PRO A 95 -10.21 21.93 15.70
N THR A 96 -9.53 21.20 16.58
CA THR A 96 -8.28 21.66 17.23
C THR A 96 -7.26 22.04 16.16
N GLY A 97 -6.64 23.22 16.29
CA GLY A 97 -5.67 23.68 15.32
C GLY A 97 -4.40 22.83 15.29
N THR A 98 -3.78 22.72 14.11
CA THR A 98 -2.52 21.98 13.94
C THR A 98 -1.48 22.74 13.13
N TYR A 99 -0.20 22.46 13.35
CA TYR A 99 0.91 22.88 12.51
C TYR A 99 1.25 21.91 11.38
N ALA A 100 0.43 20.88 11.12
CA ALA A 100 0.55 20.08 9.90
C ALA A 100 0.48 20.95 8.64
N VAL A 101 1.34 20.65 7.66
CA VAL A 101 1.59 21.56 6.53
C VAL A 101 1.20 20.98 5.17
N GLU A 102 1.44 19.68 4.94
CA GLU A 102 1.33 19.12 3.59
C GLU A 102 0.98 17.63 3.59
N ALA A 103 0.33 17.18 2.52
CA ALA A 103 0.10 15.77 2.25
C ALA A 103 0.36 15.42 0.78
N GLU A 104 1.27 14.48 0.56
CA GLU A 104 1.77 14.03 -0.74
C GLU A 104 0.86 13.01 -1.43
N GLY A 105 0.65 13.15 -2.74
CA GLY A 105 -0.09 12.18 -3.53
C GLY A 105 -1.62 12.24 -3.34
N LEU A 106 -2.33 11.27 -3.90
CA LEU A 106 -3.80 11.25 -3.86
C LEU A 106 -4.31 11.00 -2.43
N THR A 107 -5.13 11.92 -1.94
CA THR A 107 -5.92 11.78 -0.70
C THR A 107 -7.39 11.56 -1.05
N VAL A 108 -7.96 10.46 -0.57
CA VAL A 108 -9.38 10.14 -0.70
C VAL A 108 -10.01 10.10 0.69
N VAL A 109 -11.04 10.91 0.89
CA VAL A 109 -11.82 10.98 2.13
C VAL A 109 -13.25 10.56 1.82
N ASN A 110 -13.68 9.45 2.39
CA ASN A 110 -15.04 8.96 2.23
C ASN A 110 -16.06 9.89 2.91
N GLY A 111 -15.73 10.38 4.11
CA GLY A 111 -16.54 11.33 4.87
C GLY A 111 -16.28 12.80 4.52
N SER A 112 -16.35 13.64 5.54
CA SER A 112 -16.16 15.09 5.47
C SER A 112 -14.72 15.49 5.77
N LEU A 113 -14.33 16.70 5.34
CA LEU A 113 -12.99 17.26 5.57
C LEU A 113 -13.08 18.54 6.40
N ALA A 114 -12.45 18.56 7.57
CA ALA A 114 -12.35 19.74 8.43
C ALA A 114 -10.89 20.13 8.66
N MET A 115 -10.55 21.39 8.43
CA MET A 115 -9.16 21.85 8.48
C MET A 115 -8.99 23.05 9.41
N ASN A 116 -7.97 23.02 10.26
CA ASN A 116 -7.55 24.16 11.06
C ASN A 116 -6.02 24.34 11.09
N PRO A 117 -5.36 24.49 9.92
CA PRO A 117 -3.92 24.70 9.86
C PRO A 117 -3.54 26.05 10.48
N LYS A 118 -2.59 26.01 11.42
CA LYS A 118 -2.07 27.14 12.20
C LYS A 118 -0.75 27.64 11.67
N LYS A 119 0.08 26.78 11.06
CA LYS A 119 1.32 27.21 10.43
C LYS A 119 0.96 28.17 9.31
N ARG A 120 1.57 29.36 9.32
CA ARG A 120 1.26 30.42 8.35
C ARG A 120 2.13 30.30 7.10
N ALA A 121 2.45 29.07 6.71
CA ALA A 121 3.41 28.72 5.68
C ALA A 121 3.09 29.33 4.30
N TRP A 122 4.16 29.46 3.50
CA TRP A 122 4.17 30.06 2.16
C TRP A 122 3.59 31.48 2.10
N ARG A 123 4.05 32.34 2.99
CA ARG A 123 3.68 33.76 3.02
C ARG A 123 4.08 34.43 1.71
N LEU A 124 3.10 34.96 0.99
CA LEU A 124 3.35 35.93 -0.07
C LEU A 124 3.36 37.32 0.53
N TRP A 125 4.56 37.87 0.67
CA TRP A 125 4.75 39.21 1.20
C TRP A 125 4.48 40.24 0.11
N ASN A 126 3.64 41.22 0.43
CA ASN A 126 3.52 42.44 -0.35
C ASN A 126 4.22 43.59 0.36
N THR A 127 4.92 44.43 -0.39
CA THR A 127 5.25 45.80 0.02
C THR A 127 4.33 46.72 -0.76
N GLY A 128 3.22 47.13 -0.17
CA GLY A 128 2.32 48.08 -0.84
C GLY A 128 3.05 49.38 -1.17
N SER A 129 2.57 50.13 -2.17
CA SER A 129 3.13 51.45 -2.54
C SER A 129 3.11 52.48 -1.39
N ALA A 130 2.35 52.20 -0.32
CA ALA A 130 2.26 52.98 0.91
C ALA A 130 3.14 52.47 2.07
N GLY A 131 4.03 51.50 1.84
CA GLY A 131 4.98 51.00 2.84
C GLY A 131 4.43 49.99 3.86
N GLY A 132 3.17 49.57 3.76
CA GLY A 132 2.59 48.51 4.60
C GLY A 132 2.88 47.11 4.05
N THR A 133 3.26 46.17 4.92
CA THR A 133 3.42 44.75 4.58
C THR A 133 2.19 43.93 4.95
N SER A 134 1.67 43.16 3.99
CA SER A 134 0.57 42.22 4.21
C SER A 134 0.89 40.88 3.53
N TYR A 135 0.37 39.78 4.08
CA TYR A 135 0.52 38.44 3.51
C TYR A 135 -0.73 37.58 3.75
N VAL A 136 -0.93 36.60 2.88
CA VAL A 136 -1.92 35.53 3.05
C VAL A 136 -1.16 34.22 3.25
N SER A 137 -1.46 33.50 4.33
CA SER A 137 -0.96 32.13 4.48
C SER A 137 -1.70 31.22 3.52
N ARG A 138 -0.98 30.28 2.91
CA ARG A 138 -1.60 29.31 2.01
C ARG A 138 -2.28 28.18 2.78
N GLY A 139 -1.89 27.97 4.04
CA GLY A 139 -2.39 26.88 4.89
C GLY A 139 -1.86 25.54 4.39
N PHE A 140 -2.72 24.53 4.28
CA PHE A 140 -2.31 23.14 4.06
C PHE A 140 -2.20 22.76 2.58
N ARG A 141 -1.09 22.19 2.12
CA ARG A 141 -0.89 21.80 0.72
C ARG A 141 -1.30 20.35 0.44
N TRP A 142 -2.00 20.13 -0.66
CA TRP A 142 -2.39 18.80 -1.14
C TRP A 142 -1.62 18.38 -2.40
N GLY A 143 -1.33 17.08 -2.50
CA GLY A 143 -0.78 16.42 -3.67
C GLY A 143 0.75 16.47 -3.77
N VAL A 144 1.37 17.49 -3.21
CA VAL A 144 2.82 17.73 -3.23
C VAL A 144 3.29 18.17 -1.85
N VAL A 145 4.50 17.75 -1.51
CA VAL A 145 5.25 18.20 -0.34
C VAL A 145 6.55 18.89 -0.77
N GLY A 146 7.11 19.74 0.08
CA GLY A 146 8.39 20.42 -0.12
C GLY A 146 9.57 19.48 0.04
N PHE A 147 9.45 18.49 0.92
CA PHE A 147 10.36 17.37 1.07
C PHE A 147 9.53 16.08 1.14
N GLY A 148 9.87 15.06 0.37
CA GLY A 148 9.09 13.84 0.30
C GLY A 148 9.53 12.93 -0.82
N SER A 149 8.68 11.97 -1.19
CA SER A 149 9.02 11.00 -2.23
C SER A 149 8.95 11.57 -3.65
N GLN A 150 8.22 12.68 -3.78
CA GLN A 150 7.69 13.27 -5.00
C GLN A 150 6.86 12.27 -5.85
N PHE A 151 6.41 11.18 -5.22
CA PHE A 151 5.60 10.14 -5.83
C PHE A 151 4.12 10.46 -5.67
N ARG A 152 3.48 10.80 -6.78
CA ARG A 152 2.20 11.51 -6.79
C ARG A 152 1.47 11.28 -8.10
N PRO A 153 0.16 11.63 -8.19
CA PRO A 153 -0.57 11.56 -9.44
C PRO A 153 0.11 12.33 -10.58
N ALA A 154 -0.20 11.92 -11.80
CA ALA A 154 0.19 12.68 -12.99
C ALA A 154 -0.45 14.09 -13.00
N ASP A 155 0.13 15.01 -13.76
CA ASP A 155 -0.41 16.36 -13.90
C ASP A 155 -1.86 16.35 -14.42
N GLY A 156 -2.69 17.29 -13.96
CA GLY A 156 -4.11 17.34 -14.29
C GLY A 156 -5.00 16.32 -13.56
N LYS A 157 -4.43 15.39 -12.79
CA LYS A 157 -5.19 14.38 -12.04
C LYS A 157 -5.68 14.89 -10.68
N VAL A 158 -6.66 14.19 -10.13
CA VAL A 158 -7.20 14.48 -8.81
C VAL A 158 -6.13 14.15 -7.76
N ALA A 159 -5.83 15.09 -6.87
CA ALA A 159 -4.97 14.89 -5.70
C ALA A 159 -5.74 14.91 -4.38
N LEU A 160 -6.97 15.43 -4.39
CA LEU A 160 -7.89 15.42 -3.24
C LEU A 160 -9.31 15.08 -3.70
N ALA A 161 -9.88 14.01 -3.17
CA ALA A 161 -11.28 13.64 -3.35
C ALA A 161 -11.97 13.55 -2.00
N VAL A 162 -13.11 14.25 -1.84
CA VAL A 162 -13.94 14.19 -0.63
C VAL A 162 -15.35 13.79 -1.02
N GLY A 163 -15.83 12.67 -0.47
CA GLY A 163 -17.14 12.09 -0.78
C GLY A 163 -18.29 12.64 0.06
N GLY A 164 -18.02 13.09 1.29
CA GLY A 164 -19.05 13.66 2.17
C GLY A 164 -20.11 12.65 2.65
N ASN A 165 -19.78 11.35 2.63
CA ASN A 165 -20.73 10.25 2.87
C ASN A 165 -21.08 10.02 4.36
N THR A 166 -20.41 10.72 5.27
CA THR A 166 -20.76 10.74 6.71
C THR A 166 -21.87 11.76 7.00
N SER A 167 -22.53 11.62 8.15
CA SER A 167 -23.54 12.60 8.61
C SER A 167 -22.94 13.94 9.04
N THR A 168 -21.62 14.00 9.24
CA THR A 168 -20.90 15.19 9.67
C THR A 168 -21.18 16.37 8.75
N SER A 169 -21.58 17.49 9.34
CA SER A 169 -21.74 18.76 8.64
C SER A 169 -20.57 19.67 9.00
N VAL A 170 -19.87 20.16 7.97
CA VAL A 170 -18.74 21.08 8.13
C VAL A 170 -19.11 22.40 7.48
N MET A 171 -19.27 23.44 8.31
CA MET A 171 -19.72 24.77 7.89
C MET A 171 -21.00 24.76 7.04
N GLY A 172 -21.97 23.92 7.41
CA GLY A 172 -23.23 23.71 6.67
C GLY A 172 -23.09 22.91 5.38
N SER A 173 -21.90 22.38 5.10
CA SER A 173 -21.54 21.60 3.91
C SER A 173 -20.74 20.35 4.34
N LYS A 174 -19.72 19.95 3.57
CA LYS A 174 -18.87 18.75 3.81
C LYS A 174 -17.37 19.04 3.90
N VAL A 175 -16.93 20.21 3.42
CA VAL A 175 -15.53 20.63 3.51
C VAL A 175 -15.50 22.01 4.15
N GLY A 176 -14.59 22.25 5.11
CA GLY A 176 -14.45 23.56 5.73
C GLY A 176 -13.08 23.79 6.35
N ALA A 177 -12.74 25.07 6.52
CA ALA A 177 -11.47 25.51 7.04
C ALA A 177 -11.63 26.68 8.03
N TRP A 178 -10.79 26.74 9.08
CA TRP A 178 -10.89 27.78 10.11
C TRP A 178 -9.82 28.86 10.04
N THR A 179 -8.56 28.50 10.29
CA THR A 179 -7.47 29.51 10.38
C THR A 179 -6.87 29.85 9.02
N ALA A 180 -6.62 28.84 8.20
CA ALA A 180 -6.10 28.97 6.84
C ALA A 180 -6.70 27.89 5.94
N PRO A 181 -6.75 28.10 4.62
CA PRO A 181 -7.37 27.15 3.70
C PRO A 181 -6.47 25.94 3.43
N GLY A 182 -7.03 24.92 2.78
CA GLY A 182 -6.26 23.96 2.01
C GLY A 182 -5.98 24.50 0.60
N TRP A 183 -4.92 24.05 -0.05
CA TRP A 183 -4.61 24.46 -1.41
C TRP A 183 -3.88 23.40 -2.21
N LEU A 184 -3.96 23.54 -3.52
CA LEU A 184 -3.25 22.72 -4.51
C LEU A 184 -2.92 23.60 -5.73
N GLY A 185 -2.04 23.14 -6.59
CA GLY A 185 -1.59 23.92 -7.76
C GLY A 185 -0.19 24.50 -7.59
N LYS A 186 0.07 25.56 -8.35
CA LYS A 186 1.40 26.18 -8.46
C LYS A 186 1.69 27.16 -7.35
N THR A 187 2.96 27.25 -6.96
CA THR A 187 3.42 28.09 -5.85
C THR A 187 3.72 29.53 -6.24
N SER A 188 4.00 29.83 -7.50
CA SER A 188 4.25 31.19 -8.00
C SER A 188 4.19 31.23 -9.52
N SER A 189 4.39 32.41 -10.12
CA SER A 189 4.34 32.55 -11.58
C SER A 189 5.62 32.02 -12.24
N THR A 190 6.67 31.84 -11.44
CA THR A 190 7.95 31.26 -11.83
C THR A 190 8.00 29.77 -11.52
N ASP A 191 6.95 29.21 -10.92
CA ASP A 191 6.80 27.77 -10.73
C ASP A 191 6.52 27.11 -12.09
N VAL A 192 7.60 26.62 -12.69
CA VAL A 192 7.59 25.92 -13.99
C VAL A 192 7.17 24.46 -13.87
N THR A 193 6.94 23.97 -12.65
CA THR A 193 6.54 22.57 -12.44
C THR A 193 5.11 22.31 -12.93
N ALA A 194 4.88 21.11 -13.45
CA ALA A 194 3.58 20.66 -13.93
C ALA A 194 2.78 20.04 -12.77
N HIS A 195 2.21 20.91 -11.91
CA HIS A 195 1.38 20.52 -10.75
C HIS A 195 -0.02 21.14 -10.80
N GLY A 196 -0.67 21.12 -11.96
CA GLY A 196 -2.09 21.45 -12.14
C GLY A 196 -3.01 20.34 -11.61
N TYR A 197 -2.79 19.90 -10.38
CA TYR A 197 -3.68 18.93 -9.72
C TYR A 197 -5.10 19.47 -9.61
N THR A 198 -6.06 18.56 -9.48
CA THR A 198 -7.46 18.92 -9.25
C THR A 198 -7.97 18.37 -7.91
N ALA A 199 -9.06 18.95 -7.41
CA ALA A 199 -9.84 18.42 -6.30
C ALA A 199 -11.30 18.22 -6.69
N SER A 200 -11.88 17.12 -6.20
CA SER A 200 -13.29 16.76 -6.37
C SER A 200 -13.95 16.71 -5.00
N LEU A 201 -14.78 17.70 -4.67
CA LEU A 201 -15.28 17.95 -3.34
C LEU A 201 -16.81 17.84 -3.29
N ALA A 202 -17.32 17.02 -2.38
CA ALA A 202 -18.73 16.98 -2.06
C ALA A 202 -19.19 18.23 -1.31
N GLY A 203 -20.48 18.57 -1.48
CA GLY A 203 -21.13 19.71 -0.86
C GLY A 203 -20.76 21.06 -1.49
N GLY A 204 -21.54 22.08 -1.13
CA GLY A 204 -21.36 23.44 -1.64
C GLY A 204 -20.09 24.11 -1.12
N THR A 205 -19.58 25.07 -1.90
CA THR A 205 -18.38 25.84 -1.56
C THR A 205 -18.51 26.53 -0.20
N THR A 206 -17.52 26.31 0.66
CA THR A 206 -17.38 27.01 1.94
C THR A 206 -16.18 27.95 1.91
N ARG A 207 -16.16 28.88 2.86
CA ARG A 207 -15.06 29.84 3.03
C ARG A 207 -14.33 29.59 4.33
N VAL A 208 -13.06 29.96 4.39
CA VAL A 208 -12.30 29.99 5.63
C VAL A 208 -13.09 30.81 6.67
N TRP A 209 -13.23 30.27 7.87
CA TRP A 209 -14.06 30.84 8.91
C TRP A 209 -13.72 32.33 9.16
N GLY A 210 -14.73 33.19 9.05
CA GLY A 210 -14.57 34.63 9.25
C GLY A 210 -13.80 35.35 8.15
N GLN A 211 -13.45 34.70 7.03
CA GLN A 211 -12.76 35.33 5.90
C GLN A 211 -13.67 35.42 4.67
N LEU A 212 -13.82 36.65 4.14
CA LEU A 212 -14.55 36.88 2.90
C LEU A 212 -13.64 36.61 1.69
N GLY A 213 -14.17 35.92 0.68
CA GLY A 213 -13.47 35.68 -0.59
C GLY A 213 -12.33 34.66 -0.53
N VAL A 214 -12.22 33.89 0.55
CA VAL A 214 -11.22 32.82 0.70
C VAL A 214 -11.92 31.48 0.85
N ASP A 215 -11.99 30.70 -0.22
CA ASP A 215 -12.59 29.37 -0.18
C ASP A 215 -11.77 28.43 0.72
N SER A 216 -12.44 27.47 1.37
CA SER A 216 -11.78 26.53 2.30
C SER A 216 -10.74 25.64 1.62
N VAL A 217 -10.91 25.37 0.32
CA VAL A 217 -9.91 24.71 -0.53
C VAL A 217 -9.75 25.54 -1.81
N ARG A 218 -8.52 25.81 -2.23
CA ARG A 218 -8.22 26.67 -3.40
C ARG A 218 -7.26 26.02 -4.38
N GLY A 219 -7.56 26.18 -5.67
CA GLY A 219 -6.65 25.88 -6.77
C GLY A 219 -5.82 27.10 -7.14
N LEU A 220 -4.50 26.98 -7.11
CA LEU A 220 -3.58 28.09 -7.38
C LEU A 220 -3.00 27.96 -8.79
N SER A 221 -3.20 28.98 -9.62
CA SER A 221 -2.69 29.04 -11.01
C SER A 221 -1.20 29.42 -11.10
N GLY A 222 -0.62 29.88 -9.98
CA GLY A 222 0.71 30.47 -9.93
C GLY A 222 0.75 31.94 -10.39
N LYS A 223 -0.25 32.51 -11.07
CA LYS A 223 -0.18 33.92 -11.49
C LYS A 223 -0.37 34.87 -10.30
N ASP A 224 0.64 35.61 -9.88
CA ASP A 224 0.49 36.65 -8.85
C ASP A 224 -0.40 37.78 -9.36
N THR A 225 -1.57 38.00 -8.73
CA THR A 225 -2.42 39.15 -9.06
C THR A 225 -2.00 40.36 -8.22
N THR A 226 -0.98 41.07 -8.71
CA THR A 226 -0.40 42.25 -8.06
C THR A 226 -1.34 43.47 -8.02
N THR A 227 -2.51 43.39 -8.64
CA THR A 227 -3.50 44.48 -8.74
C THR A 227 -4.48 44.55 -7.56
N THR A 228 -4.45 43.58 -6.63
CA THR A 228 -5.30 43.56 -5.43
C THR A 228 -4.48 43.74 -4.15
N GLN A 229 -5.06 44.34 -3.11
CA GLN A 229 -4.44 44.50 -1.79
C GLN A 229 -5.30 43.79 -0.74
N PRO A 230 -4.77 42.75 -0.06
CA PRO A 230 -3.49 42.07 -0.32
C PRO A 230 -3.50 41.32 -1.68
N PRO A 231 -2.33 41.11 -2.34
CA PRO A 231 -2.25 40.32 -3.56
C PRO A 231 -2.66 38.89 -3.23
N VAL A 232 -3.54 38.33 -4.05
CA VAL A 232 -3.90 36.92 -3.97
C VAL A 232 -3.22 36.22 -5.14
N LEU A 233 -2.65 35.03 -4.91
CA LEU A 233 -2.34 34.15 -6.05
C LEU A 233 -3.61 33.97 -6.87
N GLY A 234 -3.48 34.14 -8.18
CA GLY A 234 -4.56 33.89 -9.12
C GLY A 234 -5.13 32.51 -8.84
N VAL A 235 -6.41 32.48 -8.51
CA VAL A 235 -7.15 31.24 -8.33
C VAL A 235 -7.49 30.69 -9.72
N ASP A 236 -7.34 29.38 -9.88
CA ASP A 236 -7.91 28.66 -11.01
C ASP A 236 -9.09 27.84 -10.49
N SER A 237 -10.29 28.33 -10.75
CA SER A 237 -11.53 27.69 -10.33
C SER A 237 -11.74 26.32 -11.00
N ASN A 238 -11.01 26.01 -12.08
CA ASN A 238 -11.12 24.70 -12.73
C ASN A 238 -10.36 23.60 -11.98
N LEU A 239 -9.47 23.98 -11.05
CA LEU A 239 -8.71 23.00 -10.26
C LEU A 239 -9.47 22.51 -9.03
N VAL A 240 -10.56 23.16 -8.60
CA VAL A 240 -11.36 22.70 -7.46
C VAL A 240 -12.83 22.68 -7.88
N VAL A 241 -13.38 21.48 -7.96
CA VAL A 241 -14.78 21.27 -8.34
C VAL A 241 -15.57 20.89 -7.09
N TRP A 242 -16.57 21.71 -6.76
CA TRP A 242 -17.49 21.52 -5.63
C TRP A 242 -18.79 20.84 -6.07
N ASP A 243 -19.71 20.62 -5.12
CA ASP A 243 -21.04 20.04 -5.36
C ASP A 243 -21.00 18.68 -6.05
N GLN A 244 -19.92 17.92 -5.81
CA GLN A 244 -19.75 16.60 -6.39
C GLN A 244 -20.60 15.57 -5.62
N SER A 245 -21.15 14.60 -6.35
CA SER A 245 -21.92 13.48 -5.79
C SER A 245 -21.47 12.18 -6.43
N ASN A 246 -21.41 11.10 -5.64
CA ASN A 246 -20.86 9.80 -6.06
C ASN A 246 -19.47 9.89 -6.72
N ASN A 247 -18.71 10.95 -6.45
CA ASN A 247 -17.41 11.22 -7.07
C ASN A 247 -16.33 10.20 -6.70
N LEU A 248 -16.54 9.42 -5.65
CA LEU A 248 -15.63 8.35 -5.29
C LEU A 248 -15.76 7.12 -6.20
N SER A 249 -16.82 7.00 -7.01
CA SER A 249 -16.97 5.88 -7.95
C SER A 249 -15.96 5.91 -9.10
N ASN A 250 -15.29 7.04 -9.31
CA ASN A 250 -14.21 7.20 -10.28
C ASN A 250 -13.31 8.37 -9.90
N VAL A 251 -12.22 8.07 -9.20
CA VAL A 251 -11.12 9.01 -8.96
C VAL A 251 -9.91 8.52 -9.75
N ASN A 252 -9.53 9.28 -10.77
CA ASN A 252 -8.42 8.96 -11.67
C ASN A 252 -8.52 7.59 -12.39
N GLY A 253 -9.73 7.04 -12.56
CA GLY A 253 -9.96 5.74 -13.18
C GLY A 253 -10.22 4.59 -12.20
N THR A 254 -10.18 4.86 -10.89
CA THR A 254 -10.39 3.85 -9.84
C THR A 254 -11.65 4.16 -9.02
N ASP A 255 -12.44 3.13 -8.71
CA ASP A 255 -13.59 3.23 -7.80
C ASP A 255 -13.12 3.06 -6.34
N TYR A 256 -13.27 4.13 -5.55
CA TYR A 256 -12.93 4.15 -4.13
C TYR A 256 -14.15 4.04 -3.20
N SER A 257 -15.37 3.91 -3.74
CA SER A 257 -16.61 3.87 -2.93
C SER A 257 -16.67 2.69 -1.96
N ALA A 258 -16.07 1.55 -2.34
CA ALA A 258 -15.99 0.34 -1.52
C ALA A 258 -14.58 0.08 -0.93
N TYR A 259 -13.67 1.06 -1.00
CA TYR A 259 -12.27 0.85 -0.64
C TYR A 259 -12.06 0.54 0.86
N LYS A 260 -13.00 0.94 1.73
CA LYS A 260 -13.02 0.52 3.15
C LYS A 260 -13.03 -1.01 3.28
N SER A 261 -13.80 -1.70 2.45
CA SER A 261 -13.84 -3.17 2.42
C SER A 261 -12.51 -3.74 1.89
N LYS A 262 -11.90 -3.09 0.88
CA LYS A 262 -10.59 -3.48 0.34
C LYS A 262 -9.49 -3.43 1.40
N ILE A 263 -9.42 -2.37 2.21
CA ILE A 263 -8.39 -2.27 3.26
C ILE A 263 -8.67 -3.20 4.45
N ALA A 264 -9.94 -3.47 4.77
CA ALA A 264 -10.31 -4.46 5.78
C ALA A 264 -9.90 -5.88 5.36
N LYS A 265 -10.19 -6.22 4.10
CA LYS A 265 -9.78 -7.46 3.47
C LYS A 265 -8.26 -7.60 3.42
N LEU A 266 -7.54 -6.55 3.02
CA LEU A 266 -6.08 -6.50 3.05
C LEU A 266 -5.56 -6.82 4.46
N SER A 267 -6.09 -6.17 5.50
CA SER A 267 -5.67 -6.43 6.88
C SER A 267 -5.90 -7.88 7.31
N GLU A 268 -7.05 -8.46 6.97
CA GLU A 268 -7.33 -9.89 7.22
C GLU A 268 -6.41 -10.82 6.44
N ASP A 269 -6.01 -10.43 5.23
CA ASP A 269 -5.11 -11.22 4.41
C ASP A 269 -3.66 -11.16 4.89
N LEU A 270 -3.26 -10.03 5.49
CA LEU A 270 -1.96 -9.85 6.12
C LEU A 270 -1.88 -10.51 7.51
N ASP A 271 -3.02 -10.81 8.13
CA ASP A 271 -3.10 -11.45 9.44
C ASP A 271 -2.50 -12.87 9.43
N ASN A 272 -1.77 -13.19 10.50
CA ASN A 272 -1.06 -14.46 10.62
C ASN A 272 -1.78 -15.53 11.43
N GLY A 273 -2.86 -15.16 12.13
CA GLY A 273 -3.75 -16.15 12.76
C GLY A 273 -4.53 -16.95 11.72
N THR A 274 -4.70 -16.40 10.51
CA THR A 274 -5.56 -16.96 9.48
C THR A 274 -4.88 -17.23 8.13
N LYS A 275 -3.89 -16.42 7.68
CA LYS A 275 -3.37 -16.52 6.29
C LYS A 275 -1.86 -16.47 6.09
N LEU A 276 -1.10 -15.62 6.80
CA LEU A 276 0.35 -15.51 6.59
C LEU A 276 1.18 -15.94 7.81
N PRO A 277 1.89 -17.06 7.83
CA PRO A 277 2.63 -17.47 9.03
C PRO A 277 3.74 -16.48 9.41
N ALA A 278 3.96 -16.29 10.72
CA ALA A 278 5.09 -15.50 11.23
C ALA A 278 6.44 -16.10 10.79
N THR A 279 7.37 -15.24 10.37
CA THR A 279 8.70 -15.65 9.87
C THR A 279 9.84 -15.25 10.81
N GLY A 280 9.50 -14.63 11.95
CA GLY A 280 10.47 -14.13 12.90
C GLY A 280 9.89 -13.90 14.29
N THR A 281 10.74 -13.35 15.16
CA THR A 281 10.43 -13.07 16.56
C THR A 281 10.46 -11.58 16.85
N VAL A 282 9.77 -11.19 17.93
CA VAL A 282 9.76 -9.82 18.45
C VAL A 282 10.24 -9.85 19.90
N THR A 283 11.18 -8.97 20.23
CA THR A 283 11.68 -8.80 21.59
C THR A 283 11.71 -7.33 21.98
N THR A 284 11.66 -7.05 23.28
CA THR A 284 11.73 -5.70 23.83
C THR A 284 13.00 -5.53 24.66
N GLY A 285 13.55 -4.32 24.69
CA GLY A 285 14.65 -3.93 25.56
C GLY A 285 14.74 -2.42 25.68
N THR A 286 15.90 -1.93 26.11
CA THR A 286 16.24 -0.50 26.11
C THR A 286 17.17 -0.22 24.94
N ALA A 287 16.94 0.88 24.23
CA ALA A 287 17.79 1.30 23.14
C ALA A 287 19.21 1.66 23.63
N PRO A 288 20.27 1.41 22.82
CA PRO A 288 21.63 1.74 23.22
C PRO A 288 21.79 3.23 23.54
N SER A 289 22.58 3.56 24.56
CA SER A 289 22.97 4.93 24.88
C SER A 289 23.75 5.56 23.70
N ALA A 290 23.47 6.83 23.41
CA ALA A 290 24.04 7.62 22.33
C ALA A 290 24.37 9.04 22.81
N SER A 291 25.57 9.21 23.38
CA SER A 291 26.02 10.52 23.87
C SER A 291 26.20 11.55 22.77
N ASN A 292 25.73 12.77 23.03
CA ASN A 292 25.73 13.89 22.07
C ASN A 292 25.12 13.53 20.71
N TYR A 293 24.12 12.64 20.70
CA TYR A 293 23.40 12.32 19.48
C TYR A 293 22.85 13.61 18.86
N THR A 294 22.94 13.74 17.54
CA THR A 294 22.53 14.93 16.82
C THR A 294 21.71 14.53 15.60
N ILE A 295 20.58 15.20 15.42
CA ILE A 295 19.74 15.09 14.23
C ILE A 295 19.78 16.39 13.43
N TYR A 296 19.49 16.29 12.14
CA TYR A 296 19.62 17.40 11.20
C TYR A 296 18.31 17.64 10.44
N LYS A 297 18.03 18.91 10.13
CA LYS A 297 16.98 19.27 9.17
C LYS A 297 17.29 18.66 7.81
N TYR A 298 16.24 18.31 7.05
CA TYR A 298 16.35 17.60 5.79
C TYR A 298 17.32 18.25 4.77
N ASP A 299 17.47 19.58 4.79
CA ASP A 299 18.30 20.35 3.86
C ASP A 299 19.75 20.55 4.33
N TYR A 300 20.12 20.06 5.52
CA TYR A 300 21.40 20.38 6.17
C TYR A 300 22.63 19.99 5.32
N ARG A 301 22.64 18.77 4.77
CA ARG A 301 23.76 18.29 3.93
C ARG A 301 23.79 19.01 2.58
N LYS A 302 22.63 19.13 1.92
CA LYS A 302 22.44 19.91 0.68
C LYS A 302 23.01 21.32 0.78
N ASN A 303 22.90 21.93 1.95
CA ASN A 303 23.42 23.26 2.26
C ASN A 303 24.87 23.27 2.80
N GLY A 304 25.67 22.24 2.52
CA GLY A 304 27.09 22.23 2.89
C GLY A 304 27.35 22.09 4.39
N ASN A 305 26.50 21.33 5.10
CA ASN A 305 26.53 21.16 6.56
C ASN A 305 26.18 22.44 7.32
N THR A 306 25.20 23.18 6.82
CA THR A 306 24.64 24.38 7.46
C THR A 306 23.13 24.28 7.52
N GLY A 307 22.50 24.96 8.48
CA GLY A 307 21.07 24.84 8.78
C GLY A 307 20.81 24.40 10.20
N ASN A 308 19.58 23.93 10.46
CA ASN A 308 19.15 23.50 11.78
C ASN A 308 19.72 22.11 12.11
N SER A 309 20.31 22.00 13.30
CA SER A 309 20.66 20.72 13.91
C SER A 309 20.28 20.74 15.37
N PHE A 310 19.93 19.57 15.91
CA PHE A 310 19.53 19.44 17.31
C PHE A 310 20.35 18.35 17.98
N MET A 311 21.05 18.73 19.04
CA MET A 311 21.85 17.83 19.86
C MET A 311 21.10 17.51 21.15
N PHE A 312 20.92 16.23 21.44
CA PHE A 312 20.23 15.75 22.63
C PHE A 312 21.10 15.93 23.89
N TYR A 313 20.48 16.28 25.01
CA TYR A 313 21.16 16.37 26.31
C TYR A 313 21.21 15.05 27.06
N ASP A 314 20.17 14.24 26.91
CA ASP A 314 20.14 12.90 27.45
C ASP A 314 20.76 11.96 26.42
N ASP A 315 21.35 10.85 26.88
CA ASP A 315 21.98 9.86 26.01
C ASP A 315 20.97 9.00 25.22
N LEU A 316 19.69 9.42 25.15
CA LEU A 316 18.58 8.64 24.58
C LEU A 316 18.51 7.19 25.12
N ASP A 317 19.01 6.94 26.33
CA ASP A 317 18.98 5.63 26.99
C ASP A 317 17.61 5.33 27.64
N LYS A 318 16.65 6.24 27.46
CA LYS A 318 15.25 6.13 27.88
C LYS A 318 14.30 5.91 26.70
N GLU A 319 14.74 5.26 25.63
CA GLU A 319 13.83 4.78 24.59
C GLU A 319 13.67 3.26 24.70
N LYS A 320 12.43 2.80 24.61
CA LYS A 320 12.13 1.37 24.53
C LYS A 320 12.56 0.89 23.15
N LEU A 321 13.32 -0.19 23.08
CA LEU A 321 13.70 -0.81 21.81
C LEU A 321 12.84 -2.05 21.55
N ILE A 322 12.15 -2.07 20.41
CA ILE A 322 11.43 -3.24 19.91
C ILE A 322 12.22 -3.81 18.73
N THR A 323 12.69 -5.05 18.86
CA THR A 323 13.52 -5.72 17.85
C THR A 323 12.76 -6.84 17.16
N PHE A 324 12.64 -6.73 15.84
CA PHE A 324 12.11 -7.72 14.91
C PHE A 324 13.27 -8.52 14.32
N THR A 325 13.32 -9.83 14.58
CA THR A 325 14.40 -10.70 14.07
C THR A 325 13.82 -11.76 13.14
N SER A 326 14.15 -11.69 11.85
CA SER A 326 13.79 -12.75 10.90
C SER A 326 14.52 -14.04 11.28
N THR A 327 13.77 -15.13 11.34
CA THR A 327 14.29 -16.49 11.57
C THR A 327 14.32 -17.33 10.30
N ASP A 328 13.60 -16.91 9.26
CA ASP A 328 13.60 -17.52 7.94
C ASP A 328 13.87 -16.46 6.86
N THR A 329 15.16 -16.29 6.53
CA THR A 329 15.64 -15.33 5.55
C THR A 329 15.39 -15.78 4.10
N SER A 330 14.85 -16.98 3.88
CA SER A 330 14.48 -17.45 2.54
C SER A 330 13.17 -16.85 2.04
N LYS A 331 12.35 -16.29 2.93
CA LYS A 331 11.04 -15.73 2.58
C LYS A 331 11.16 -14.30 2.04
N SER A 332 10.51 -14.04 0.91
CA SER A 332 10.35 -12.70 0.36
C SER A 332 9.34 -11.84 1.12
N MET A 333 8.41 -12.47 1.86
CA MET A 333 7.52 -11.82 2.80
C MET A 333 7.95 -12.17 4.22
N GLN A 334 8.24 -11.15 5.03
CA GLN A 334 8.60 -11.28 6.43
C GLN A 334 7.42 -10.81 7.29
N VAL A 335 7.02 -11.62 8.25
CA VAL A 335 5.82 -11.35 9.06
C VAL A 335 6.17 -11.44 10.53
N PHE A 336 5.86 -10.37 11.26
CA PHE A 336 6.12 -10.24 12.69
C PHE A 336 4.84 -9.98 13.48
N ASN A 337 4.80 -10.51 14.71
CA ASN A 337 3.73 -10.26 15.68
C ASN A 337 4.22 -9.34 16.79
N LEU A 338 3.69 -8.12 16.82
CA LEU A 338 3.91 -7.18 17.89
C LEU A 338 2.69 -7.15 18.82
N PRO A 339 2.80 -7.58 20.08
CA PRO A 339 1.74 -7.37 21.05
C PRO A 339 1.44 -5.87 21.22
N ALA A 340 0.17 -5.46 21.13
CA ALA A 340 -0.23 -4.07 21.35
C ALA A 340 0.19 -3.54 22.73
N SER A 341 0.27 -4.42 23.74
CA SER A 341 0.78 -4.08 25.07
C SER A 341 2.23 -3.61 25.06
N ASP A 342 3.05 -4.03 24.09
CA ASP A 342 4.44 -3.61 23.99
C ASP A 342 4.57 -2.16 23.48
N LEU A 343 3.51 -1.58 22.93
CA LEU A 343 3.47 -0.16 22.59
C LEU A 343 3.09 0.73 23.79
N ASN A 344 2.51 0.16 24.85
CA ASN A 344 2.10 0.94 26.02
C ASN A 344 3.32 1.38 26.86
N LEU A 345 3.53 2.69 26.98
CA LEU A 345 4.59 3.29 27.80
C LEU A 345 4.09 3.78 29.18
N SER A 346 2.79 3.64 29.48
CA SER A 346 2.21 4.11 30.74
C SER A 346 2.88 3.45 31.95
N GLY A 347 3.29 4.27 32.91
CA GLY A 347 3.99 3.80 34.13
C GLY A 347 5.46 3.45 33.93
N THR A 348 6.03 3.70 32.75
CA THR A 348 7.47 3.57 32.48
C THR A 348 8.16 4.94 32.50
N ASP A 349 9.50 4.96 32.49
CA ASP A 349 10.32 6.15 32.29
C ASP A 349 10.77 6.34 30.85
N TYR A 350 10.27 5.52 29.92
CA TYR A 350 10.57 5.64 28.50
C TYR A 350 9.94 6.89 27.88
N THR A 351 10.70 7.60 27.04
CA THR A 351 10.31 8.81 26.32
C THR A 351 9.78 8.54 24.91
N GLY A 352 9.96 7.31 24.41
CA GLY A 352 9.55 6.90 23.07
C GLY A 352 9.91 5.44 22.77
N ILE A 353 9.56 4.98 21.57
CA ILE A 353 9.82 3.62 21.07
C ILE A 353 10.67 3.64 19.80
N ASP A 354 11.84 3.00 19.89
CA ASP A 354 12.69 2.68 18.75
C ASP A 354 12.32 1.31 18.17
N PHE A 355 12.44 1.17 16.86
CA PHE A 355 12.22 -0.09 16.15
C PHE A 355 13.51 -0.57 15.47
N LYS A 356 13.85 -1.85 15.65
CA LYS A 356 15.04 -2.50 15.07
C LYS A 356 14.67 -3.71 14.22
N PHE A 357 15.21 -3.80 13.01
CA PHE A 357 15.02 -4.94 12.12
C PHE A 357 16.33 -5.69 11.91
N VAL A 358 16.36 -6.98 12.22
CA VAL A 358 17.55 -7.85 12.15
C VAL A 358 17.26 -9.03 11.24
N ASN A 359 18.26 -9.40 10.42
CA ASN A 359 18.21 -10.51 9.47
C ASN A 359 17.10 -10.43 8.41
N VAL A 360 16.43 -9.29 8.24
CA VAL A 360 15.46 -9.10 7.16
C VAL A 360 16.19 -9.10 5.81
N PRO A 361 15.81 -9.97 4.86
CA PRO A 361 16.40 -9.97 3.53
C PRO A 361 16.23 -8.61 2.86
N ASP A 362 17.26 -8.20 2.13
CA ASP A 362 17.33 -6.83 1.59
C ASP A 362 16.23 -6.51 0.56
N ASN A 363 15.68 -7.53 -0.09
CA ASN A 363 14.57 -7.45 -1.04
C ASN A 363 13.21 -7.88 -0.47
N ALA A 364 13.12 -8.20 0.83
CA ALA A 364 11.87 -8.65 1.41
C ALA A 364 10.87 -7.50 1.61
N SER A 365 9.59 -7.83 1.55
CA SER A 365 8.52 -7.02 2.13
C SER A 365 8.30 -7.46 3.58
N VAL A 366 7.90 -6.53 4.43
CA VAL A 366 7.72 -6.75 5.87
C VAL A 366 6.33 -6.32 6.30
N VAL A 367 5.66 -7.20 7.03
CA VAL A 367 4.38 -6.96 7.69
C VAL A 367 4.60 -7.04 9.19
N ILE A 368 4.21 -5.99 9.90
CA ILE A 368 4.14 -5.97 11.36
C ILE A 368 2.66 -6.00 11.74
N ASN A 369 2.19 -7.16 12.18
CA ASN A 369 0.84 -7.31 12.71
C ASN A 369 0.86 -6.90 14.19
N VAL A 370 0.21 -5.78 14.50
CA VAL A 370 0.00 -5.34 15.88
C VAL A 370 -1.26 -6.02 16.39
N THR A 371 -1.11 -6.93 17.36
CA THR A 371 -2.18 -7.85 17.78
C THR A 371 -2.54 -7.68 19.26
N GLY A 372 -3.77 -8.03 19.60
CA GLY A 372 -4.24 -8.03 20.99
C GLY A 372 -4.67 -6.66 21.50
N ALA A 373 -4.94 -5.70 20.60
CA ALA A 373 -5.55 -4.44 20.97
C ALA A 373 -7.01 -4.65 21.43
N ASN A 374 -7.71 -5.67 20.91
CA ASN A 374 -9.06 -6.05 21.32
C ASN A 374 -10.05 -4.88 21.35
N GLY A 375 -10.01 -4.02 20.32
CA GLY A 375 -10.85 -2.83 20.21
C GLY A 375 -10.50 -1.71 21.18
N GLN A 376 -9.33 -1.74 21.83
CA GLN A 376 -8.83 -0.65 22.66
C GLN A 376 -8.02 0.36 21.84
N THR A 377 -7.78 1.52 22.46
CA THR A 377 -6.87 2.54 21.94
C THR A 377 -5.42 2.11 22.15
N ILE A 378 -4.62 2.23 21.10
CA ILE A 378 -3.16 2.23 21.16
C ILE A 378 -2.71 3.69 21.17
N ASP A 379 -1.89 4.10 22.15
CA ASP A 379 -1.38 5.47 22.28
C ASP A 379 0.05 5.42 22.82
N PHE A 380 1.02 5.92 22.05
CA PHE A 380 2.43 5.90 22.41
C PHE A 380 3.24 6.99 21.70
N HIS A 381 4.40 7.33 22.26
CA HIS A 381 5.40 8.19 21.62
C HIS A 381 6.35 7.38 20.74
N ASN A 382 6.50 7.82 19.49
CA ASN A 382 7.52 7.31 18.58
C ASN A 382 8.91 7.80 19.02
N GLY A 383 9.90 6.92 18.97
CA GLY A 383 11.29 7.24 19.29
C GLY A 383 11.97 8.03 18.18
N TRP A 384 13.13 8.60 18.50
CA TRP A 384 13.95 9.39 17.58
C TRP A 384 14.78 8.53 16.63
N ARG A 385 14.88 7.23 16.89
CA ARG A 385 15.81 6.36 16.16
C ARG A 385 15.11 5.16 15.56
N PHE A 386 15.61 4.80 14.39
CA PHE A 386 15.15 3.64 13.66
C PHE A 386 16.36 2.83 13.25
N TRP A 387 16.35 1.53 13.52
CA TRP A 387 17.53 0.69 13.41
C TRP A 387 17.34 -0.36 12.32
N TRP A 388 18.27 -0.43 11.39
CA TRP A 388 18.34 -1.49 10.40
C TRP A 388 19.66 -2.23 10.56
N LYS A 389 19.59 -3.53 10.88
CA LYS A 389 20.73 -4.28 11.44
C LYS A 389 21.23 -3.54 12.68
N ASP A 390 22.51 -3.17 12.74
CA ASP A 390 23.08 -2.45 13.89
C ASP A 390 23.20 -0.94 13.66
N ASP A 391 22.75 -0.45 12.50
CA ASP A 391 22.86 0.96 12.13
C ASP A 391 21.57 1.72 12.45
N ASN A 392 21.70 2.84 13.16
CA ASN A 392 20.64 3.82 13.29
C ASN A 392 20.59 4.68 12.02
N ILE A 393 19.46 4.63 11.31
CA ILE A 393 19.25 5.31 10.02
C ILE A 393 18.40 6.57 10.14
N ALA A 394 18.12 7.08 11.34
CA ALA A 394 17.23 8.23 11.50
C ALA A 394 17.71 9.50 10.79
N ASN A 395 19.02 9.70 10.57
CA ASN A 395 19.53 10.83 9.77
C ASN A 395 19.67 10.53 8.27
N ASP A 396 19.34 9.31 7.84
CA ASP A 396 19.56 8.91 6.45
C ASP A 396 18.57 9.59 5.48
N PHE A 397 17.51 10.25 5.96
CA PHE A 397 16.60 11.03 5.11
C PHE A 397 17.20 12.38 4.63
N VAL A 398 18.26 12.88 5.27
CA VAL A 398 18.80 14.23 5.01
C VAL A 398 19.32 14.34 3.57
N THR A 399 18.76 15.24 2.77
CA THR A 399 19.02 15.40 1.34
C THR A 399 20.50 15.58 1.06
N ALA A 400 21.07 14.70 0.24
CA ALA A 400 22.45 14.76 -0.20
C ALA A 400 22.81 16.07 -0.92
N ALA A 401 24.04 16.54 -0.74
CA ALA A 401 24.59 17.59 -1.59
C ALA A 401 24.90 17.06 -3.00
N SER A 402 24.99 17.96 -3.97
CA SER A 402 25.43 17.59 -5.32
C SER A 402 26.82 16.94 -5.27
N GLY A 403 26.91 15.68 -5.70
CA GLY A 403 28.14 14.88 -5.69
C GLY A 403 28.44 14.14 -4.38
N ASP A 404 27.58 14.23 -3.37
CA ASP A 404 27.68 13.46 -2.12
C ASP A 404 27.06 12.07 -2.30
N ALA A 405 27.83 11.15 -2.89
CA ALA A 405 27.38 9.80 -3.19
C ALA A 405 27.04 8.98 -1.92
N ASP A 406 27.78 9.19 -0.83
CA ASP A 406 27.58 8.45 0.42
C ASP A 406 26.24 8.83 1.07
N GLN A 407 25.90 10.13 1.12
CA GLN A 407 24.59 10.55 1.63
C GLN A 407 23.46 10.16 0.67
N ALA A 408 23.69 10.15 -0.64
CA ALA A 408 22.69 9.70 -1.61
C ALA A 408 22.37 8.20 -1.46
N GLU A 409 23.37 7.37 -1.15
CA GLU A 409 23.16 5.95 -0.83
C GLU A 409 22.33 5.79 0.46
N LYS A 410 22.61 6.59 1.49
CA LYS A 410 21.81 6.63 2.72
C LYS A 410 20.36 7.05 2.46
N ASN A 411 20.13 8.11 1.68
CA ASN A 411 18.78 8.55 1.28
C ASN A 411 18.02 7.41 0.61
N THR A 412 18.68 6.71 -0.32
CA THR A 412 18.12 5.56 -1.02
C THR A 412 17.80 4.42 -0.05
N ASN A 413 18.71 4.13 0.89
CA ASN A 413 18.51 3.10 1.91
C ASN A 413 17.31 3.45 2.83
N TYR A 414 17.20 4.68 3.32
CA TYR A 414 16.07 5.14 4.14
C TYR A 414 14.75 4.96 3.42
N ALA A 415 14.64 5.50 2.20
CA ALA A 415 13.42 5.40 1.40
C ALA A 415 13.07 3.94 1.08
N LYS A 416 14.07 3.11 0.79
CA LYS A 416 13.89 1.67 0.60
C LYS A 416 13.32 1.00 1.84
N ARG A 417 13.87 1.27 3.04
CA ARG A 417 13.39 0.67 4.29
C ARG A 417 11.96 1.09 4.60
N ALA A 418 11.61 2.35 4.39
CA ALA A 418 10.23 2.81 4.49
C ALA A 418 9.28 1.99 3.59
N GLN A 419 9.64 1.79 2.33
CA GLN A 419 8.84 1.00 1.38
C GLN A 419 8.77 -0.49 1.73
N GLN A 420 9.67 -1.03 2.56
CA GLN A 420 9.58 -2.44 2.99
C GLN A 420 8.50 -2.68 4.03
N LEU A 421 8.05 -1.67 4.78
CA LEU A 421 7.27 -1.88 6.01
C LEU A 421 5.78 -1.57 5.83
N MET A 422 4.93 -2.51 6.28
CA MET A 422 3.49 -2.33 6.47
C MET A 422 3.13 -2.62 7.94
N TRP A 423 2.58 -1.63 8.62
CA TRP A 423 2.07 -1.73 9.99
C TRP A 423 0.57 -1.99 9.97
N ASN A 424 0.16 -3.18 10.37
CA ASN A 424 -1.24 -3.62 10.36
C ASN A 424 -1.81 -3.62 11.79
N PHE A 425 -2.60 -2.60 12.10
CA PHE A 425 -3.33 -2.47 13.38
C PHE A 425 -4.73 -3.08 13.26
N ALA A 426 -4.78 -4.40 13.08
CA ALA A 426 -5.97 -5.11 12.60
C ALA A 426 -7.20 -5.01 13.52
N ASP A 427 -6.99 -4.91 14.84
CA ASP A 427 -8.04 -4.96 15.86
C ASP A 427 -8.11 -3.73 16.79
N ALA A 428 -7.36 -2.66 16.49
CA ALA A 428 -7.42 -1.42 17.26
C ALA A 428 -8.65 -0.57 16.89
N SER A 429 -9.30 0.03 17.89
CA SER A 429 -10.40 0.99 17.65
C SER A 429 -9.89 2.41 17.39
N ASN A 430 -8.72 2.73 17.94
CA ASN A 430 -8.03 3.98 17.74
C ASN A 430 -6.52 3.77 17.86
N VAL A 431 -5.74 4.43 17.01
CA VAL A 431 -4.28 4.42 17.06
C VAL A 431 -3.81 5.86 17.14
N VAL A 432 -3.06 6.20 18.18
CA VAL A 432 -2.42 7.50 18.37
C VAL A 432 -0.91 7.29 18.31
N ILE A 433 -0.28 7.81 17.26
CA ILE A 433 1.18 7.79 17.10
C ILE A 433 1.67 9.19 17.42
N ARG A 434 2.20 9.37 18.62
CA ARG A 434 2.76 10.64 19.09
C ARG A 434 4.18 10.83 18.57
N GLY A 435 4.57 12.08 18.41
CA GLY A 435 5.92 12.51 18.07
C GLY A 435 6.92 12.31 19.19
N GLY A 436 8.17 12.66 18.90
CA GLY A 436 9.30 12.44 19.80
C GLY A 436 9.29 13.37 21.00
N GLN A 437 9.80 12.88 22.12
CA GLN A 437 10.04 13.68 23.32
C GLN A 437 11.55 13.91 23.49
N ALA A 438 11.98 15.14 23.69
CA ALA A 438 13.39 15.45 23.82
C ALA A 438 13.67 16.71 24.64
N ARG A 439 14.85 16.76 25.24
CA ARG A 439 15.51 17.99 25.69
C ARG A 439 16.89 18.05 25.07
N GLY A 440 17.29 19.24 24.64
CA GLY A 440 18.54 19.41 23.92
C GLY A 440 18.76 20.83 23.45
N LYS A 441 19.78 20.99 22.61
CA LYS A 441 20.21 22.26 22.05
C LYS A 441 20.00 22.27 20.55
N ILE A 442 19.20 23.20 20.05
CA ILE A 442 19.23 23.53 18.62
C ILE A 442 20.40 24.45 18.33
N THR A 443 21.06 24.21 17.21
CA THR A 443 21.92 25.19 16.55
C THR A 443 21.24 25.60 15.24
N VAL A 444 20.98 26.89 15.08
CA VAL A 444 20.37 27.44 13.87
C VAL A 444 21.46 28.11 13.03
N GLY A 445 22.03 27.38 12.07
CA GLY A 445 23.14 27.89 11.25
C GLY A 445 22.67 28.54 9.95
N ASN A 446 23.16 29.74 9.60
CA ASN A 446 22.78 30.44 8.37
C ASN A 446 23.11 29.63 7.11
N HIS A 447 22.08 29.23 6.35
CA HIS A 447 22.24 28.60 5.03
C HIS A 447 21.75 29.48 3.87
N ASN A 448 21.21 30.68 4.12
CA ASN A 448 20.74 31.60 3.11
C ASN A 448 21.31 33.02 3.29
N ALA A 449 22.10 33.48 2.32
CA ALA A 449 22.66 34.83 2.34
C ALA A 449 21.62 35.95 2.08
N ASP A 450 20.41 35.59 1.63
CA ASP A 450 19.33 36.56 1.41
C ASP A 450 18.72 37.02 2.74
N THR A 451 19.12 38.21 3.15
CA THR A 451 18.62 38.87 4.36
C THR A 451 17.15 39.31 4.26
N LYS A 452 16.49 39.23 3.08
CA LYS A 452 15.07 39.58 2.91
C LYS A 452 14.10 38.45 3.25
N THR A 453 14.56 37.20 3.19
CA THR A 453 13.83 36.01 3.67
C THR A 453 14.23 35.64 5.10
N ASN A 454 15.13 36.43 5.69
CA ASN A 454 15.69 36.22 7.02
C ASN A 454 14.80 36.86 8.09
N HIS A 455 14.06 36.01 8.82
CA HIS A 455 13.21 36.46 9.92
C HIS A 455 13.83 36.27 11.31
N GLY A 456 15.17 36.17 11.39
CA GLY A 456 15.91 36.48 12.62
C GLY A 456 16.21 35.33 13.60
N ALA A 457 16.25 34.07 13.15
CA ALA A 457 16.60 32.93 14.02
C ALA A 457 18.05 32.43 13.87
N TRP A 458 18.86 33.01 12.98
CA TRP A 458 20.17 32.46 12.64
C TRP A 458 21.29 32.85 13.59
N GLY A 459 22.25 31.95 13.75
CA GLY A 459 23.44 32.12 14.58
C GLY A 459 23.16 31.97 16.07
N THR A 460 21.99 31.46 16.45
CA THR A 460 21.65 31.18 17.85
C THR A 460 21.86 29.71 18.18
N ALA A 461 22.18 29.46 19.44
CA ALA A 461 22.09 28.16 20.04
C ALA A 461 21.08 28.26 21.18
N GLU A 462 20.03 27.44 21.15
CA GLU A 462 18.90 27.59 22.07
C GLU A 462 18.56 26.24 22.69
N ASP A 463 18.24 26.26 23.98
CA ASP A 463 17.78 25.06 24.67
C ASP A 463 16.30 24.88 24.43
N MET A 464 15.90 23.68 24.01
CA MET A 464 14.51 23.40 23.68
C MET A 464 14.02 22.10 24.30
N GLN A 465 12.70 22.04 24.46
CA GLN A 465 11.99 20.84 24.82
C GLN A 465 10.91 20.53 23.77
N ALA A 466 10.98 19.30 23.26
CA ALA A 466 9.93 18.67 22.47
C ALA A 466 9.11 17.75 23.39
N THR A 467 7.79 17.88 23.33
CA THR A 467 6.83 17.01 24.04
C THR A 467 6.07 16.09 23.10
N ASP A 468 5.98 16.42 21.81
CA ASP A 468 5.20 15.70 20.79
C ASP A 468 5.68 16.11 19.37
N ASP A 469 6.95 15.83 19.05
CA ASP A 469 7.60 16.39 17.86
C ASP A 469 7.42 15.55 16.58
N PRO A 470 6.94 16.14 15.47
CA PRO A 470 6.70 15.39 14.24
C PRO A 470 7.96 14.94 13.49
N SER A 471 9.13 15.51 13.82
CA SER A 471 10.40 15.14 13.18
C SER A 471 10.97 13.80 13.66
N ALA A 472 10.44 13.24 14.75
CA ALA A 472 10.59 11.82 15.06
C ALA A 472 9.71 10.99 14.11
N ALA A 473 10.07 10.99 12.83
CA ALA A 473 9.21 10.55 11.75
C ALA A 473 8.89 9.04 11.81
N TRP A 474 7.69 8.68 11.38
CA TRP A 474 7.25 7.29 11.28
C TRP A 474 7.76 6.64 10.00
N MET A 475 8.29 5.41 10.12
CA MET A 475 8.81 4.63 9.00
C MET A 475 7.80 3.58 8.54
N GLY A 476 7.36 3.65 7.29
CA GLY A 476 6.50 2.65 6.67
C GLY A 476 5.04 3.01 6.55
N SER A 477 4.29 2.14 5.86
CA SER A 477 2.86 2.31 5.61
C SER A 477 2.04 1.92 6.84
N ILE A 478 0.91 2.59 7.07
CA ILE A 478 0.02 2.40 8.21
C ILE A 478 -1.35 1.92 7.71
N LEU A 479 -1.84 0.81 8.27
CA LEU A 479 -3.13 0.22 8.00
C LEU A 479 -3.94 0.08 9.30
N VAL A 480 -5.04 0.83 9.42
CA VAL A 480 -5.98 0.81 10.55
C VAL A 480 -7.40 0.52 10.01
N PRO A 481 -7.75 -0.74 9.71
CA PRO A 481 -8.95 -1.09 8.94
C PRO A 481 -10.27 -0.86 9.68
N LYS A 482 -10.27 -0.97 11.02
CA LYS A 482 -11.49 -0.98 11.85
C LYS A 482 -11.61 0.21 12.78
N GLY A 483 -10.58 1.06 12.84
CA GLY A 483 -10.46 2.14 13.81
C GLY A 483 -10.08 3.48 13.20
N ASN A 484 -9.82 4.44 14.08
CA ASN A 484 -9.36 5.78 13.74
C ASN A 484 -7.83 5.86 13.88
N LEU A 485 -7.23 6.85 13.21
CA LEU A 485 -5.82 7.18 13.35
C LEU A 485 -5.69 8.66 13.75
N GLN A 486 -4.89 8.93 14.78
CA GLN A 486 -4.39 10.26 15.08
C GLN A 486 -2.86 10.23 14.98
N SER A 487 -2.32 10.93 13.99
CA SER A 487 -0.87 11.03 13.79
C SER A 487 -0.38 12.39 14.26
N HIS A 488 0.71 12.39 15.04
CA HIS A 488 1.49 13.56 15.41
C HIS A 488 2.91 13.51 14.81
N VAL A 489 3.12 12.60 13.86
CA VAL A 489 4.42 12.33 13.23
C VAL A 489 4.34 12.60 11.74
N SER A 490 5.45 13.01 11.14
CA SER A 490 5.59 12.92 9.70
C SER A 490 5.64 11.46 9.28
N THR A 491 4.83 11.06 8.31
CA THR A 491 4.69 9.64 7.93
C THR A 491 5.40 9.34 6.61
N ASN A 492 6.28 8.34 6.61
CA ASN A 492 7.02 7.89 5.42
C ASN A 492 6.39 6.61 4.84
N GLY A 493 5.14 6.71 4.38
CA GLY A 493 4.43 5.57 3.81
C GLY A 493 2.97 5.88 3.45
N ARG A 494 2.26 4.90 2.87
CA ARG A 494 0.81 5.05 2.64
C ARG A 494 0.05 5.00 3.96
N VAL A 495 -1.07 5.70 4.05
CA VAL A 495 -1.92 5.76 5.25
C VAL A 495 -3.35 5.37 4.90
N TRP A 496 -3.82 4.23 5.41
CA TRP A 496 -5.13 3.69 5.11
C TRP A 496 -5.93 3.44 6.39
N VAL A 497 -7.03 4.16 6.55
CA VAL A 497 -7.81 4.19 7.79
C VAL A 497 -9.27 3.89 7.47
N GLY A 498 -9.89 2.98 8.21
CA GLY A 498 -11.31 2.62 8.03
C GLY A 498 -12.28 3.56 8.72
N GLY A 499 -11.82 4.24 9.78
CA GLY A 499 -12.51 5.32 10.49
C GLY A 499 -11.93 6.69 10.13
N ASP A 500 -11.88 7.56 11.13
CA ASP A 500 -11.44 8.95 11.00
C ASP A 500 -9.91 9.07 11.03
N PHE A 501 -9.38 10.09 10.36
CA PHE A 501 -7.95 10.41 10.37
C PHE A 501 -7.69 11.84 10.83
N GLU A 502 -6.89 11.99 11.87
CA GLU A 502 -6.45 13.26 12.44
C GLU A 502 -4.95 13.47 12.22
N MET A 503 -4.58 14.57 11.56
CA MET A 503 -3.19 15.07 11.52
C MET A 503 -3.08 16.16 12.59
N LEU A 504 -2.51 15.82 13.74
CA LEU A 504 -2.47 16.69 14.90
C LEU A 504 -1.04 16.87 15.41
N ASN A 505 -0.51 18.07 15.27
CA ASN A 505 0.49 18.65 16.17
C ASN A 505 0.03 20.05 16.56
N ASN A 506 -0.30 20.29 17.82
CA ASN A 506 -0.87 21.56 18.28
C ASN A 506 -0.01 22.29 19.32
N GLU A 507 1.04 21.65 19.85
CA GLU A 507 1.96 22.22 20.83
C GLU A 507 3.24 22.70 20.18
N THR A 508 3.45 24.02 20.17
CA THR A 508 4.68 24.61 19.65
C THR A 508 5.86 24.32 20.58
N VAL A 509 7.04 24.11 20.00
CA VAL A 509 8.27 23.94 20.76
C VAL A 509 8.56 25.19 21.58
N LYS A 510 8.97 24.98 22.83
CA LYS A 510 9.32 26.06 23.76
C LYS A 510 10.80 26.03 24.07
N ARG A 511 11.35 27.23 24.21
CA ARG A 511 12.69 27.42 24.74
C ARG A 511 12.68 27.15 26.25
N VAL A 512 13.65 26.39 26.74
CA VAL A 512 13.74 25.99 28.16
C VAL A 512 15.03 26.49 28.77
N ASP A 513 15.17 26.38 30.09
CA ASP A 513 16.48 26.58 30.72
C ASP A 513 17.38 25.37 30.43
N GLY A 514 18.68 25.62 30.25
CA GLY A 514 19.64 24.60 29.83
C GLY A 514 21.09 25.12 29.77
N GLN A 515 21.84 24.68 28.75
CA GLN A 515 23.27 25.00 28.65
C GLN A 515 23.55 26.30 27.88
N SER A 516 22.55 26.88 27.22
CA SER A 516 22.66 28.15 26.50
C SER A 516 22.03 29.31 27.28
N SER A 517 22.63 30.50 27.17
CA SER A 517 22.18 31.73 27.85
C SER A 517 21.40 32.71 26.95
N ASP A 518 21.26 32.40 25.66
CA ASP A 518 20.97 33.41 24.63
C ASP A 518 19.47 33.50 24.28
N HIS A 519 18.59 33.01 25.15
CA HIS A 519 17.15 32.97 24.89
C HIS A 519 16.27 33.17 26.13
N ALA A 520 15.05 33.67 25.90
CA ALA A 520 14.04 33.80 26.95
C ALA A 520 13.33 32.46 27.20
N VAL A 521 13.51 31.90 28.40
CA VAL A 521 12.83 30.66 28.83
C VAL A 521 11.31 30.81 28.77
N GLY A 522 10.63 29.78 28.27
CA GLY A 522 9.17 29.72 28.11
C GLY A 522 8.62 30.39 26.84
N SER A 523 9.47 31.09 26.06
CA SER A 523 9.08 31.62 24.76
C SER A 523 8.98 30.52 23.70
N GLU A 524 8.12 30.73 22.70
CA GLU A 524 7.96 29.79 21.58
C GLU A 524 9.15 29.89 20.63
N PHE A 525 9.61 28.77 20.10
CA PHE A 525 10.60 28.76 19.03
C PHE A 525 9.99 29.31 17.75
N VAL A 526 10.73 30.20 17.08
CA VAL A 526 10.35 30.83 15.83
C VAL A 526 11.38 30.44 14.78
N ASN A 527 10.91 29.84 13.70
CA ASN A 527 11.76 29.31 12.65
C ASN A 527 12.33 30.40 11.71
N GLU A 528 13.10 29.97 10.71
CA GLU A 528 13.71 30.84 9.70
C GLU A 528 12.69 31.71 8.94
N SER A 529 11.44 31.22 8.83
CA SER A 529 10.31 31.88 8.17
C SER A 529 9.54 32.85 9.09
N GLY A 530 9.97 33.02 10.35
CA GLY A 530 9.28 33.89 11.31
C GLY A 530 7.98 33.29 11.81
N GLU A 531 7.90 31.96 11.88
CA GLU A 531 6.72 31.20 12.26
C GLU A 531 6.98 30.31 13.45
N LYS A 532 5.95 30.10 14.26
CA LYS A 532 5.98 29.08 15.30
C LYS A 532 5.95 27.70 14.65
N THR A 533 6.62 26.75 15.28
CA THR A 533 6.71 25.37 14.83
C THR A 533 6.50 24.42 16.00
N THR A 534 5.99 23.23 15.70
CA THR A 534 5.87 22.09 16.62
C THR A 534 7.10 21.19 16.56
N SER A 535 8.05 21.50 15.67
CA SER A 535 9.26 20.74 15.47
C SER A 535 10.53 21.47 15.93
N ILE A 536 11.38 20.77 16.67
CA ILE A 536 12.72 21.21 17.10
C ILE A 536 13.69 21.38 15.92
N LEU A 537 13.35 20.88 14.74
CA LEU A 537 14.14 21.06 13.52
C LEU A 537 13.48 21.99 12.50
N ASP A 538 12.31 22.55 12.82
CA ASP A 538 11.41 23.18 11.83
C ASP A 538 11.01 22.23 10.69
N MET A 539 10.76 20.96 11.04
CA MET A 539 10.16 19.97 10.15
C MET A 539 8.78 19.61 10.71
N ASP A 540 7.83 20.53 10.54
CA ASP A 540 6.44 20.29 10.95
C ASP A 540 5.81 19.11 10.18
N GLN A 541 4.67 18.64 10.67
CA GLN A 541 4.08 17.38 10.21
C GLN A 541 3.74 17.39 8.71
N GLU A 542 4.30 16.40 8.03
CA GLU A 542 4.11 16.11 6.61
C GLU A 542 3.71 14.65 6.40
N ARG A 543 2.84 14.41 5.42
CA ARG A 543 2.46 13.04 5.01
C ARG A 543 3.13 12.73 3.68
N HIS A 544 4.17 11.90 3.67
CA HIS A 544 4.88 11.43 2.47
C HIS A 544 4.26 10.15 1.88
N ASN A 545 4.57 9.83 0.62
CA ASN A 545 4.00 8.69 -0.12
C ASN A 545 5.05 7.66 -0.56
N LEU A 546 5.54 6.86 0.38
CA LEU A 546 6.45 5.74 0.11
C LEU A 546 5.66 4.42 0.11
N PRO A 547 5.17 3.94 -1.04
CA PRO A 547 4.29 2.79 -1.09
C PRO A 547 4.96 1.50 -0.61
N TRP A 548 4.21 0.70 0.15
CA TRP A 548 4.69 -0.61 0.55
C TRP A 548 4.95 -1.51 -0.66
N ASN A 549 6.16 -2.06 -0.74
CA ASN A 549 6.65 -2.80 -1.88
C ASN A 549 6.05 -4.21 -2.01
N GLY A 550 5.32 -4.70 -1.00
CA GLY A 550 4.66 -6.00 -1.06
C GLY A 550 3.51 -6.05 -2.06
N SER A 551 2.78 -4.95 -2.21
CA SER A 551 1.62 -4.83 -3.10
C SER A 551 1.79 -3.78 -4.19
N TYR A 552 2.95 -3.14 -4.33
CA TYR A 552 3.13 -2.06 -5.29
C TYR A 552 4.58 -1.96 -5.80
N SER A 553 4.74 -1.85 -7.12
CA SER A 553 6.01 -1.53 -7.76
C SER A 553 5.80 -0.87 -9.11
N THR A 554 6.61 0.15 -9.41
CA THR A 554 6.66 0.82 -10.71
C THR A 554 7.82 0.37 -11.57
N SER A 555 8.64 -0.59 -11.11
CA SER A 555 9.85 -1.04 -11.80
C SER A 555 9.87 -2.54 -12.07
N CYS A 556 8.86 -3.27 -11.61
CA CYS A 556 8.72 -4.70 -11.81
C CYS A 556 7.61 -4.98 -12.82
N ALA A 557 7.71 -6.11 -13.50
CA ALA A 557 6.64 -6.59 -14.37
C ALA A 557 5.49 -7.15 -13.53
N ALA A 558 4.34 -7.28 -14.19
CA ALA A 558 3.18 -7.96 -13.66
C ALA A 558 2.64 -8.97 -14.68
N ILE A 559 1.82 -9.89 -14.20
CA ILE A 559 1.00 -10.77 -15.03
C ILE A 559 -0.45 -10.62 -14.60
N ALA A 560 -1.39 -10.76 -15.52
CA ALA A 560 -2.81 -10.70 -15.24
C ALA A 560 -3.58 -11.71 -16.08
N TRP A 561 -4.68 -12.22 -15.54
CA TRP A 561 -5.56 -13.15 -16.24
C TRP A 561 -6.97 -13.04 -15.69
N ASP A 562 -7.95 -13.42 -16.51
CA ASP A 562 -9.35 -13.50 -16.12
C ASP A 562 -9.80 -14.94 -15.96
N LYS A 563 -10.73 -15.13 -15.04
CA LYS A 563 -11.37 -16.38 -14.66
C LYS A 563 -12.85 -16.27 -14.97
N VAL A 564 -13.36 -17.23 -15.75
CA VAL A 564 -14.77 -17.29 -16.14
C VAL A 564 -15.36 -18.68 -15.90
N ASP A 565 -16.69 -18.74 -15.91
CA ASP A 565 -17.44 -20.00 -15.96
C ASP A 565 -17.54 -20.58 -17.38
N ASP A 566 -18.04 -21.81 -17.47
CA ASP A 566 -18.29 -22.53 -18.72
C ASP A 566 -19.68 -22.26 -19.32
N THR A 567 -20.38 -21.21 -18.87
CA THR A 567 -21.65 -20.82 -19.49
C THR A 567 -21.42 -20.16 -20.85
N ALA A 568 -22.46 -20.07 -21.67
CA ALA A 568 -22.36 -19.42 -22.98
C ALA A 568 -21.95 -17.94 -22.89
N ASP A 569 -22.29 -17.27 -21.78
CA ASP A 569 -21.96 -15.85 -21.54
C ASP A 569 -20.59 -15.68 -20.88
N HIS A 570 -19.92 -16.76 -20.46
CA HIS A 570 -18.62 -16.76 -19.80
C HIS A 570 -18.53 -15.72 -18.68
N ASN A 571 -19.45 -15.81 -17.72
CA ASN A 571 -19.53 -14.86 -16.63
C ASN A 571 -18.26 -14.92 -15.78
N SER A 572 -17.84 -13.76 -15.24
CA SER A 572 -16.69 -13.69 -14.36
C SER A 572 -16.87 -14.60 -13.15
N LEU A 573 -15.86 -15.40 -12.85
CA LEU A 573 -15.88 -16.38 -11.78
C LEU A 573 -14.87 -16.00 -10.69
N GLY A 574 -15.35 -15.19 -9.76
CA GLY A 574 -14.57 -14.80 -8.59
C GLY A 574 -14.45 -15.88 -7.52
N GLY A 575 -13.62 -15.62 -6.51
CA GLY A 575 -13.37 -16.47 -5.35
C GLY A 575 -12.42 -17.65 -5.57
N THR A 576 -11.78 -17.73 -6.74
CA THR A 576 -10.75 -18.75 -7.03
C THR A 576 -9.38 -18.32 -6.51
N SER A 577 -8.45 -19.27 -6.38
CA SER A 577 -7.07 -19.04 -5.97
C SER A 577 -6.11 -19.71 -6.92
N TRP A 578 -4.93 -19.11 -7.09
CA TRP A 578 -3.91 -19.52 -8.05
C TRP A 578 -2.53 -19.56 -7.40
N THR A 579 -1.69 -20.47 -7.87
CA THR A 579 -0.28 -20.54 -7.51
C THR A 579 0.57 -20.33 -8.76
N VAL A 580 1.57 -19.45 -8.63
CA VAL A 580 2.46 -19.03 -9.71
C VAL A 580 3.86 -19.59 -9.49
N TYR A 581 4.42 -20.17 -10.54
CA TYR A 581 5.72 -20.83 -10.53
C TYR A 581 6.65 -20.22 -11.59
N GLY A 582 7.95 -20.23 -11.32
CA GLY A 582 8.97 -19.77 -12.27
C GLY A 582 9.38 -20.79 -13.33
N THR A 583 9.02 -22.06 -13.15
CA THR A 583 9.31 -23.15 -14.09
C THR A 583 8.15 -24.12 -14.19
N LYS A 584 8.03 -24.79 -15.34
CA LYS A 584 6.99 -25.80 -15.59
C LYS A 584 7.11 -26.98 -14.63
N ASP A 585 8.33 -27.46 -14.40
CA ASP A 585 8.58 -28.62 -13.55
C ASP A 585 8.14 -28.37 -12.10
N ASN A 586 8.37 -27.16 -11.58
CA ASN A 586 7.88 -26.74 -10.27
C ASN A 586 6.34 -26.67 -10.23
N ALA A 587 5.69 -26.22 -11.31
CA ALA A 587 4.23 -26.19 -11.40
C ALA A 587 3.61 -27.61 -11.43
N VAL A 588 4.23 -28.54 -12.16
CA VAL A 588 3.84 -29.96 -12.20
C VAL A 588 4.03 -30.60 -10.83
N ALA A 589 5.20 -30.41 -10.22
CA ALA A 589 5.52 -30.96 -8.90
C ALA A 589 4.75 -30.30 -7.75
N GLY A 590 4.26 -29.08 -7.95
CA GLY A 590 3.62 -28.28 -6.90
C GLY A 590 4.62 -27.77 -5.85
N THR A 591 5.88 -27.57 -6.22
CA THR A 591 6.97 -27.17 -5.30
C THR A 591 7.58 -25.83 -5.71
N ASN A 592 8.27 -25.14 -4.79
CA ASN A 592 8.96 -23.87 -5.07
C ASN A 592 8.07 -22.79 -5.72
N ALA A 593 6.84 -22.64 -5.24
CA ALA A 593 5.94 -21.58 -5.67
C ALA A 593 6.58 -20.20 -5.45
N LEU A 594 6.44 -19.30 -6.43
CA LEU A 594 6.84 -17.90 -6.30
C LEU A 594 5.83 -17.12 -5.48
N ALA A 595 4.54 -17.35 -5.73
CA ALA A 595 3.43 -16.71 -5.04
C ALA A 595 2.16 -17.57 -5.11
N THR A 596 1.29 -17.40 -4.13
CA THR A 596 -0.12 -17.80 -4.21
C THR A 596 -0.95 -16.54 -4.12
N ILE A 597 -1.95 -16.41 -4.98
CA ILE A 597 -2.83 -15.25 -5.11
C ILE A 597 -4.27 -15.76 -5.05
N ALA A 598 -5.06 -15.14 -4.18
CA ALA A 598 -6.50 -15.39 -4.08
C ALA A 598 -7.24 -14.19 -4.66
N ASP A 599 -8.44 -14.41 -5.21
CA ASP A 599 -9.26 -13.31 -5.74
C ASP A 599 -9.56 -12.27 -4.66
N GLY A 600 -9.23 -11.02 -4.95
CA GLY A 600 -9.32 -9.90 -3.99
C GLY A 600 -8.37 -10.05 -2.80
N GLY A 601 -7.29 -10.83 -2.97
CA GLY A 601 -6.22 -11.03 -2.01
C GLY A 601 -5.30 -9.83 -1.86
N TRP A 602 -4.44 -9.82 -0.83
CA TRP A 602 -3.46 -8.74 -0.59
C TRP A 602 -2.47 -8.48 -1.74
N ASN A 603 -2.19 -9.51 -2.55
CA ASN A 603 -1.28 -9.47 -3.70
C ASN A 603 -2.03 -9.53 -5.04
N ASP A 604 -3.34 -9.25 -5.02
CA ASP A 604 -4.18 -9.14 -6.21
C ASP A 604 -4.52 -7.68 -6.48
N ASP A 605 -3.89 -7.12 -7.51
CA ASP A 605 -4.08 -5.73 -7.93
C ASP A 605 -5.30 -5.55 -8.85
N ALA A 606 -6.07 -6.61 -9.11
CA ALA A 606 -7.31 -6.52 -9.88
C ALA A 606 -8.48 -6.13 -8.96
N ASP A 607 -9.25 -5.13 -9.35
CA ASP A 607 -10.39 -4.64 -8.56
C ASP A 607 -11.69 -5.44 -8.82
N ALA A 608 -11.75 -6.21 -9.93
CA ALA A 608 -12.94 -6.94 -10.34
C ALA A 608 -12.83 -8.43 -9.96
N GLY A 609 -13.87 -8.97 -9.31
CA GLY A 609 -13.91 -10.39 -8.96
C GLY A 609 -13.79 -11.29 -10.20
N GLY A 610 -12.93 -12.29 -10.11
CA GLY A 610 -12.58 -13.18 -11.22
C GLY A 610 -11.51 -12.62 -12.16
N SER A 611 -11.01 -11.40 -11.94
CA SER A 611 -9.78 -10.91 -12.58
C SER A 611 -8.64 -10.99 -11.58
N PHE A 612 -7.44 -11.29 -12.05
CA PHE A 612 -6.25 -11.41 -11.22
C PHE A 612 -5.13 -10.54 -11.78
N LYS A 613 -4.36 -9.90 -10.91
CA LYS A 613 -3.13 -9.22 -11.29
C LYS A 613 -2.06 -9.40 -10.22
N LEU A 614 -1.00 -10.14 -10.56
CA LEU A 614 0.16 -10.35 -9.72
C LEU A 614 1.34 -9.49 -10.21
N GLY A 615 1.77 -8.55 -9.37
CA GLY A 615 2.95 -7.71 -9.60
C GLY A 615 4.26 -8.31 -9.06
N ASN A 616 5.30 -7.46 -8.97
CA ASN A 616 6.61 -7.80 -8.40
C ASN A 616 7.32 -8.99 -9.06
N LEU A 617 7.15 -9.14 -10.37
CA LEU A 617 7.78 -10.18 -11.18
C LEU A 617 8.94 -9.62 -12.01
N ALA A 618 9.94 -10.46 -12.26
CA ALA A 618 11.04 -10.11 -13.15
C ALA A 618 10.54 -9.89 -14.59
N MET A 619 11.12 -8.91 -15.27
CA MET A 619 10.92 -8.67 -16.71
C MET A 619 11.51 -9.82 -17.53
N ASN A 620 10.96 -10.06 -18.72
CA ASN A 620 11.38 -11.12 -19.65
C ASN A 620 11.42 -12.53 -19.03
N GLY A 621 10.56 -12.76 -18.02
CA GLY A 621 10.46 -14.02 -17.30
C GLY A 621 9.29 -14.87 -17.79
N THR A 622 9.43 -16.20 -17.68
CA THR A 622 8.41 -17.19 -18.02
C THR A 622 7.76 -17.75 -16.76
N TYR A 623 6.44 -17.61 -16.64
CA TYR A 623 5.66 -17.99 -15.46
C TYR A 623 4.61 -19.04 -15.79
N PHE A 624 4.26 -19.85 -14.79
CA PHE A 624 3.27 -20.92 -14.91
C PHE A 624 2.21 -20.78 -13.81
N LEU A 625 0.94 -20.74 -14.22
CA LEU A 625 -0.22 -20.55 -13.36
C LEU A 625 -0.94 -21.88 -13.17
N ARG A 626 -1.31 -22.19 -11.94
CA ARG A 626 -2.14 -23.34 -11.60
C ARG A 626 -3.23 -22.93 -10.62
N GLU A 627 -4.48 -23.30 -10.88
CA GLU A 627 -5.55 -23.04 -9.92
C GLU A 627 -5.29 -23.91 -8.68
N SER A 628 -5.23 -23.28 -7.52
CA SER A 628 -4.98 -23.91 -6.22
C SER A 628 -6.21 -23.98 -5.33
N GLY A 629 -7.26 -23.23 -5.65
CA GLY A 629 -8.58 -23.31 -5.00
C GLY A 629 -9.70 -22.86 -5.93
N THR A 630 -10.85 -23.53 -5.88
CA THR A 630 -12.05 -23.20 -6.67
C THR A 630 -13.22 -22.85 -5.76
N VAL A 631 -14.28 -22.28 -6.33
CA VAL A 631 -15.55 -22.00 -5.64
C VAL A 631 -16.55 -23.16 -5.71
N GLU A 632 -17.49 -23.17 -4.77
CA GLU A 632 -18.56 -24.17 -4.69
C GLU A 632 -19.36 -24.22 -6.01
N GLY A 633 -19.69 -25.43 -6.44
CA GLY A 633 -20.42 -25.66 -7.68
C GLY A 633 -19.54 -25.64 -8.94
N TYR A 634 -18.22 -25.49 -8.82
CA TYR A 634 -17.27 -25.59 -9.93
C TYR A 634 -16.18 -26.64 -9.68
N THR A 635 -15.77 -27.32 -10.75
CA THR A 635 -14.64 -28.27 -10.72
C THR A 635 -13.35 -27.49 -10.90
N GLN A 636 -12.39 -27.70 -9.98
CA GLN A 636 -11.07 -27.09 -10.06
C GLN A 636 -10.39 -27.48 -11.38
N ASN A 637 -9.87 -26.48 -12.07
CA ASN A 637 -9.09 -26.63 -13.27
C ASN A 637 -7.66 -27.07 -12.94
N THR A 638 -7.25 -28.20 -13.52
CA THR A 638 -5.95 -28.82 -13.25
C THR A 638 -4.88 -28.47 -14.29
N ASN A 639 -5.21 -27.69 -15.31
CA ASN A 639 -4.28 -27.29 -16.34
C ASN A 639 -3.25 -26.29 -15.79
N ILE A 640 -2.09 -26.24 -16.45
CA ILE A 640 -1.00 -25.31 -16.15
C ILE A 640 -0.90 -24.33 -17.32
N TYR A 641 -0.99 -23.04 -17.03
CA TYR A 641 -1.01 -21.98 -18.04
C TYR A 641 0.30 -21.21 -18.04
N GLN A 642 0.94 -21.06 -19.18
CA GLN A 642 2.17 -20.28 -19.33
C GLN A 642 1.85 -18.83 -19.70
N ILE A 643 2.48 -17.89 -19.00
CA ILE A 643 2.42 -16.45 -19.28
C ILE A 643 3.81 -15.84 -19.14
N ASN A 644 4.19 -14.98 -20.08
CA ASN A 644 5.54 -14.42 -20.14
C ASN A 644 5.49 -12.90 -19.98
N THR A 645 6.34 -12.35 -19.10
CA THR A 645 6.48 -10.89 -18.97
C THR A 645 7.37 -10.34 -20.10
N GLY A 646 7.12 -9.09 -20.48
CA GLY A 646 7.96 -8.36 -21.45
C GLY A 646 9.08 -7.56 -20.78
N SER A 647 9.63 -6.60 -21.52
CA SER A 647 10.63 -5.63 -21.04
C SER A 647 10.01 -4.36 -20.43
N THR A 648 8.69 -4.33 -20.22
CA THR A 648 7.96 -3.22 -19.61
C THR A 648 7.35 -3.63 -18.28
N THR A 649 6.78 -2.66 -17.56
CA THR A 649 6.09 -2.86 -16.28
C THR A 649 4.60 -3.13 -16.45
N ASP A 650 4.10 -3.10 -17.69
CA ASP A 650 2.71 -3.44 -17.99
C ASP A 650 2.44 -4.91 -17.66
N ALA A 651 1.22 -5.20 -17.21
CA ALA A 651 0.83 -6.57 -16.95
C ALA A 651 0.77 -7.36 -18.27
N ALA A 652 1.52 -8.46 -18.35
CA ALA A 652 1.33 -9.43 -19.43
C ALA A 652 0.00 -10.15 -19.21
N THR A 653 -0.82 -10.25 -20.26
CA THR A 653 -2.17 -10.86 -20.20
C THR A 653 -2.33 -12.07 -21.11
N THR A 654 -1.35 -12.33 -21.97
CA THR A 654 -1.45 -13.37 -23.00
C THR A 654 -0.98 -14.72 -22.46
N ILE A 655 -1.89 -15.71 -22.44
CA ILE A 655 -1.52 -17.11 -22.23
C ILE A 655 -0.82 -17.64 -23.49
N VAL A 656 0.42 -18.07 -23.35
CA VAL A 656 1.29 -18.50 -24.46
C VAL A 656 1.13 -19.99 -24.75
N SER A 657 1.04 -20.81 -23.70
CA SER A 657 0.95 -22.27 -23.79
C SER A 657 0.07 -22.83 -22.67
N VAL A 658 -0.53 -24.00 -22.87
CA VAL A 658 -1.30 -24.71 -21.85
C VAL A 658 -0.82 -26.16 -21.76
N PHE A 659 -0.66 -26.66 -20.54
CA PHE A 659 -0.24 -28.02 -20.24
C PHE A 659 -1.26 -28.72 -19.35
N ASP A 660 -1.32 -30.04 -19.43
CA ASP A 660 -2.07 -30.85 -18.46
C ASP A 660 -1.36 -30.89 -17.10
N SER A 661 -1.99 -31.50 -16.11
CA SER A 661 -1.43 -31.61 -14.75
C SER A 661 -0.14 -32.42 -14.65
N THR A 662 0.24 -33.13 -15.71
CA THR A 662 1.48 -33.93 -15.80
C THR A 662 2.55 -33.25 -16.66
N GLY A 663 2.25 -32.07 -17.24
CA GLY A 663 3.18 -31.25 -18.01
C GLY A 663 3.19 -31.52 -19.52
N ASN A 664 2.24 -32.31 -20.05
CA ASN A 664 2.11 -32.50 -21.50
C ASN A 664 1.37 -31.31 -22.12
N ALA A 665 1.80 -30.86 -23.29
CA ALA A 665 1.14 -29.76 -24.00
C ALA A 665 -0.27 -30.14 -24.45
N ILE A 666 -1.24 -29.26 -24.19
CA ILE A 666 -2.63 -29.41 -24.64
C ILE A 666 -2.79 -28.67 -25.97
N ASN A 667 -3.00 -29.43 -27.04
CA ASN A 667 -3.10 -28.89 -28.40
C ASN A 667 -4.55 -28.67 -28.87
N THR A 668 -5.53 -29.28 -28.20
CA THR A 668 -6.97 -29.18 -28.51
C THR A 668 -7.60 -28.00 -27.77
N ASP A 669 -8.23 -27.08 -28.49
CA ASP A 669 -8.77 -25.84 -27.89
C ASP A 669 -9.82 -26.12 -26.80
N ALA A 670 -10.64 -27.16 -26.96
CA ALA A 670 -11.64 -27.57 -25.98
C ALA A 670 -11.02 -27.99 -24.63
N ASP A 671 -9.82 -28.58 -24.64
CA ASP A 671 -9.16 -29.08 -23.43
C ASP A 671 -8.27 -28.03 -22.78
N LYS A 672 -7.90 -26.95 -23.51
CA LYS A 672 -7.16 -25.81 -22.94
C LYS A 672 -7.96 -25.07 -21.88
N LEU A 673 -9.29 -25.16 -21.93
CA LEU A 673 -10.22 -24.41 -21.06
C LEU A 673 -9.96 -22.90 -21.14
N LEU A 674 -9.83 -22.39 -22.37
CA LEU A 674 -9.65 -20.97 -22.66
C LEU A 674 -10.78 -20.47 -23.56
N THR A 675 -11.22 -19.24 -23.33
CA THR A 675 -12.12 -18.49 -24.21
C THR A 675 -11.66 -17.03 -24.22
N ASP A 676 -11.34 -16.49 -25.40
CA ASP A 676 -10.79 -15.13 -25.56
C ASP A 676 -9.63 -14.79 -24.59
N GLY A 677 -8.75 -15.77 -24.33
CA GLY A 677 -7.62 -15.65 -23.40
C GLY A 677 -7.98 -15.79 -21.90
N LYS A 678 -9.26 -15.94 -21.56
CA LYS A 678 -9.76 -16.14 -20.19
C LYS A 678 -9.82 -17.62 -19.83
N ILE A 679 -9.55 -17.94 -18.55
CA ILE A 679 -9.45 -19.31 -18.06
C ILE A 679 -10.80 -19.80 -17.51
N ILE A 680 -11.30 -20.90 -18.05
CA ILE A 680 -12.61 -21.48 -17.75
C ILE A 680 -12.52 -22.48 -16.59
N ASN A 681 -13.51 -22.47 -15.69
CA ASN A 681 -13.81 -23.62 -14.83
C ASN A 681 -15.12 -24.23 -15.28
N LYS A 682 -15.13 -25.55 -15.35
CA LYS A 682 -16.34 -26.30 -15.64
C LYS A 682 -17.21 -26.34 -14.39
N LYS A 683 -18.50 -26.09 -14.53
CA LYS A 683 -19.43 -26.25 -13.43
C LYS A 683 -19.42 -27.71 -12.96
N SER A 684 -19.42 -27.94 -11.65
CA SER A 684 -19.43 -29.28 -11.08
C SER A 684 -20.66 -30.03 -11.58
N GLY A 685 -20.43 -31.15 -12.27
CA GLY A 685 -21.49 -32.10 -12.56
C GLY A 685 -21.95 -32.79 -11.28
N SER A 686 -23.24 -33.11 -11.20
CA SER A 686 -23.80 -34.01 -10.19
C SER A 686 -23.84 -35.42 -10.76
N SER A 687 -23.46 -36.45 -9.99
CA SER A 687 -23.73 -37.84 -10.34
C SER A 687 -25.11 -38.25 -9.84
N ILE A 688 -25.85 -38.99 -10.65
CA ILE A 688 -27.10 -39.65 -10.25
C ILE A 688 -26.87 -41.14 -10.46
N GLU A 689 -26.98 -41.90 -9.37
CA GLU A 689 -26.89 -43.36 -9.38
C GLU A 689 -28.23 -43.93 -8.92
N TRP A 690 -28.71 -44.95 -9.62
CA TRP A 690 -29.90 -45.70 -9.24
C TRP A 690 -29.70 -47.17 -9.57
N GLN A 691 -30.38 -48.03 -8.82
CA GLN A 691 -30.44 -49.46 -9.08
C GLN A 691 -31.86 -49.83 -9.50
N LYS A 692 -31.99 -50.72 -10.49
CA LYS A 692 -33.28 -51.37 -10.76
C LYS A 692 -33.36 -52.62 -9.92
N VAL A 693 -34.34 -52.66 -9.02
CA VAL A 693 -34.62 -53.83 -8.18
C VAL A 693 -36.00 -54.41 -8.48
N ASP A 694 -36.19 -55.65 -8.06
CA ASP A 694 -37.50 -56.29 -7.99
C ASP A 694 -38.42 -55.54 -7.00
N GLY A 695 -39.71 -55.50 -7.31
CA GLY A 695 -40.69 -54.74 -6.50
C GLY A 695 -41.15 -55.45 -5.24
N GLU A 696 -40.97 -56.77 -5.15
CA GLU A 696 -41.26 -57.60 -3.98
C GLU A 696 -39.99 -57.93 -3.19
N ASP A 697 -38.83 -57.93 -3.87
CA ASP A 697 -37.50 -58.10 -3.27
C ASP A 697 -36.51 -57.00 -3.70
N ASN A 698 -36.40 -55.96 -2.87
CA ASN A 698 -35.48 -54.84 -3.10
C ASN A 698 -33.98 -55.22 -3.04
N SER A 699 -33.62 -56.47 -2.74
CA SER A 699 -32.24 -56.96 -2.78
C SER A 699 -31.87 -57.64 -4.09
N THR A 700 -32.86 -57.97 -4.93
CA THR A 700 -32.65 -58.58 -6.24
C THR A 700 -32.51 -57.50 -7.32
N LEU A 701 -31.33 -57.42 -7.96
CA LEU A 701 -31.05 -56.50 -9.08
C LEU A 701 -31.64 -57.02 -10.40
N LEU A 702 -32.22 -56.12 -11.19
CA LEU A 702 -32.81 -56.41 -12.49
C LEU A 702 -32.01 -55.78 -13.62
N ALA A 703 -31.30 -56.62 -14.38
CA ALA A 703 -30.47 -56.19 -15.49
C ALA A 703 -31.27 -55.91 -16.77
N GLY A 704 -30.68 -55.12 -17.68
CA GLY A 704 -31.18 -54.89 -19.04
C GLY A 704 -32.30 -53.85 -19.16
N SER A 705 -32.45 -53.01 -18.14
CA SER A 705 -33.35 -51.86 -18.19
C SER A 705 -32.77 -50.74 -19.06
N SER A 706 -33.65 -49.98 -19.70
CA SER A 706 -33.29 -48.77 -20.45
C SER A 706 -34.12 -47.61 -19.93
N TRP A 707 -33.49 -46.45 -19.77
CA TRP A 707 -34.13 -45.23 -19.29
C TRP A 707 -33.91 -44.10 -20.27
N THR A 708 -34.89 -43.22 -20.39
CA THR A 708 -34.72 -41.93 -21.06
C THR A 708 -34.52 -40.86 -20.01
N LEU A 709 -33.34 -40.26 -19.97
CA LEU A 709 -33.08 -39.08 -19.18
C LEU A 709 -33.41 -37.85 -20.01
N SER A 710 -34.28 -36.97 -19.52
CA SER A 710 -34.68 -35.76 -20.24
C SER A 710 -34.33 -34.51 -19.43
N LYS A 711 -33.67 -33.53 -20.05
CA LYS A 711 -33.56 -32.18 -19.50
C LYS A 711 -34.87 -31.45 -19.83
N MET A 712 -35.64 -31.15 -18.81
CA MET A 712 -36.95 -30.50 -18.97
C MET A 712 -36.81 -28.97 -18.90
N ASN A 713 -37.55 -28.26 -19.74
CA ASN A 713 -37.84 -26.83 -19.64
C ASN A 713 -39.37 -26.68 -19.51
N GLY A 714 -39.84 -26.43 -18.29
CA GLY A 714 -41.27 -26.60 -17.94
C GLY A 714 -41.71 -28.04 -18.21
N ASP A 715 -42.81 -28.21 -18.94
CA ASP A 715 -43.37 -29.52 -19.30
C ASP A 715 -42.78 -30.10 -20.61
N THR A 716 -41.79 -29.44 -21.21
CA THR A 716 -41.19 -29.86 -22.49
C THR A 716 -39.78 -30.37 -22.30
N ALA A 717 -39.43 -31.49 -22.95
CA ALA A 717 -38.07 -32.00 -22.97
C ALA A 717 -37.22 -31.19 -23.96
N GLU A 718 -36.24 -30.46 -23.44
CA GLU A 718 -35.27 -29.66 -24.21
C GLU A 718 -34.18 -30.56 -24.82
N GLN A 719 -33.73 -31.57 -24.08
CA GLN A 719 -32.73 -32.55 -24.52
C GLN A 719 -33.06 -33.93 -23.92
N THR A 720 -32.73 -35.00 -24.64
CA THR A 720 -33.00 -36.37 -24.21
C THR A 720 -31.80 -37.27 -24.45
N TRP A 721 -31.52 -38.14 -23.49
CA TRP A 721 -30.49 -39.15 -23.54
C TRP A 721 -31.07 -40.52 -23.23
N THR A 722 -30.51 -41.55 -23.86
CA THR A 722 -30.84 -42.94 -23.53
C THR A 722 -29.74 -43.51 -22.64
N VAL A 723 -30.14 -44.10 -21.52
CA VAL A 723 -29.29 -44.78 -20.56
C VAL A 723 -29.59 -46.26 -20.66
N ASN A 724 -28.63 -47.05 -21.11
CA ASN A 724 -28.78 -48.50 -21.22
C ASN A 724 -27.94 -49.21 -20.16
N ASP A 725 -28.58 -50.11 -19.41
CA ASP A 725 -27.92 -51.06 -18.53
C ASP A 725 -27.29 -52.20 -19.35
N ASP A 726 -26.08 -52.63 -18.97
CA ASP A 726 -25.22 -53.51 -19.76
C ASP A 726 -25.62 -54.99 -19.78
N GLN A 727 -26.83 -55.31 -19.29
CA GLN A 727 -27.44 -56.64 -19.32
C GLN A 727 -26.63 -57.72 -18.58
N SER A 728 -25.61 -57.39 -17.77
CA SER A 728 -24.68 -58.39 -17.24
C SER A 728 -25.15 -59.15 -15.99
N GLY A 729 -26.39 -58.91 -15.53
CA GLY A 729 -27.16 -59.83 -14.66
C GLY A 729 -26.66 -60.02 -13.23
N THR A 730 -25.57 -59.37 -12.81
CA THR A 730 -24.97 -59.57 -11.48
C THR A 730 -24.36 -58.31 -10.86
N GLU A 731 -24.09 -57.26 -11.66
CA GLU A 731 -23.61 -55.94 -11.24
C GLU A 731 -23.72 -54.99 -12.44
N VAL A 732 -24.03 -53.70 -12.28
CA VAL A 732 -23.93 -52.72 -13.39
C VAL A 732 -22.44 -52.46 -13.62
N LYS A 733 -21.84 -52.97 -14.69
CA LYS A 733 -20.40 -52.83 -14.97
C LYS A 733 -20.07 -51.58 -15.77
N SER A 734 -21.03 -51.07 -16.55
CA SER A 734 -20.91 -49.85 -17.33
C SER A 734 -22.28 -49.24 -17.65
N ILE A 735 -22.34 -47.91 -17.75
CA ILE A 735 -23.50 -47.16 -18.23
C ILE A 735 -23.13 -46.52 -19.57
N THR A 736 -23.91 -46.79 -20.62
CA THR A 736 -23.76 -46.11 -21.91
C THR A 736 -24.85 -45.05 -22.05
N ILE A 737 -24.43 -43.80 -22.24
CA ILE A 737 -25.32 -42.67 -22.52
C ILE A 737 -25.21 -42.34 -24.00
N THR A 738 -26.33 -42.31 -24.72
CA THR A 738 -26.38 -41.82 -26.11
C THR A 738 -27.31 -40.63 -26.23
N ASP A 739 -26.99 -39.71 -27.14
CA ASP A 739 -27.92 -38.63 -27.50
C ASP A 739 -29.15 -39.17 -28.26
N ALA A 740 -30.09 -38.27 -28.58
CA ALA A 740 -31.32 -38.61 -29.31
C ALA A 740 -31.08 -39.18 -30.72
N THR A 741 -29.87 -39.05 -31.25
CA THR A 741 -29.45 -39.57 -32.56
C THR A 741 -28.69 -40.89 -32.47
N GLY A 742 -28.49 -41.43 -31.26
CA GLY A 742 -27.82 -42.70 -31.01
C GLY A 742 -26.30 -42.61 -30.92
N ASN A 743 -25.73 -41.40 -30.91
CA ASN A 743 -24.29 -41.22 -30.74
C ASN A 743 -23.92 -41.31 -29.25
N ALA A 744 -22.84 -42.03 -28.95
CA ALA A 744 -22.32 -42.13 -27.59
C ALA A 744 -21.91 -40.75 -27.07
N VAL A 745 -22.44 -40.36 -25.91
CA VAL A 745 -22.05 -39.15 -25.19
C VAL A 745 -20.78 -39.49 -24.42
N THR A 746 -19.62 -39.13 -24.99
CA THR A 746 -18.33 -39.23 -24.32
C THR A 746 -18.27 -38.22 -23.17
N SER A 747 -18.57 -38.68 -21.95
CA SER A 747 -18.42 -37.97 -20.67
C SER A 747 -18.41 -36.43 -20.75
N HIS A 748 -19.52 -35.83 -21.19
CA HIS A 748 -19.71 -34.40 -21.10
C HIS A 748 -20.34 -34.13 -19.72
N ARG A 749 -19.53 -33.67 -18.75
CA ARG A 749 -20.07 -33.13 -17.49
C ARG A 749 -20.87 -31.89 -17.84
N SER A 750 -22.20 -32.01 -17.82
CA SER A 750 -23.11 -30.87 -17.87
C SER A 750 -23.80 -30.72 -16.50
N PRO A 751 -23.90 -29.51 -15.95
CA PRO A 751 -24.30 -29.27 -14.56
C PRO A 751 -25.82 -29.25 -14.40
N MET A 752 -26.38 -30.04 -13.48
CA MET A 752 -27.71 -29.79 -12.92
C MET A 752 -27.64 -29.70 -11.39
N PRO A 753 -28.16 -28.63 -10.77
CA PRO A 753 -28.28 -28.53 -9.33
C PRO A 753 -29.53 -29.28 -8.85
N LEU A 754 -29.40 -30.10 -7.80
CA LEU A 754 -30.54 -30.64 -7.07
C LEU A 754 -30.57 -30.04 -5.66
N HIS A 755 -31.61 -29.25 -5.39
CA HIS A 755 -32.03 -28.99 -4.01
C HIS A 755 -32.39 -30.32 -3.35
N ARG A 756 -31.80 -30.59 -2.18
CA ARG A 756 -32.20 -31.67 -1.29
C ARG A 756 -33.70 -31.55 -0.99
N ASN A 757 -34.50 -32.42 -1.59
CA ASN A 757 -35.68 -32.97 -0.97
C ASN A 757 -35.79 -34.43 -1.40
N LEU A 758 -35.81 -35.32 -0.41
CA LEU A 758 -36.14 -36.74 -0.59
C LEU A 758 -37.48 -36.84 -1.31
N LEU A 759 -37.47 -37.11 -2.62
CA LEU A 759 -38.68 -37.40 -3.37
C LEU A 759 -39.00 -38.90 -3.22
N ARG A 760 -39.75 -39.25 -2.17
CA ARG A 760 -40.55 -40.48 -2.17
C ARG A 760 -41.72 -40.28 -3.14
N LEU A 761 -41.76 -41.04 -4.23
CA LEU A 761 -42.96 -41.17 -5.06
C LEU A 761 -43.74 -42.43 -4.66
N PRO A 762 -45.08 -42.34 -4.46
CA PRO A 762 -45.91 -43.44 -4.00
C PRO A 762 -46.35 -44.35 -5.16
N MET A 763 -46.34 -45.67 -4.94
CA MET A 763 -46.96 -46.65 -5.83
C MET A 763 -48.48 -46.44 -5.88
N THR A 764 -49.02 -46.30 -7.09
CA THR A 764 -50.46 -46.32 -7.39
C THR A 764 -51.07 -47.70 -7.07
N ARG A 765 -52.08 -47.70 -6.20
CA ARG A 765 -52.89 -48.86 -5.83
C ARG A 765 -54.17 -48.89 -6.67
N THR A 766 -54.25 -49.79 -7.65
CA THR A 766 -55.48 -50.05 -8.41
C THR A 766 -56.43 -50.91 -7.57
N VAL A 767 -57.57 -50.36 -7.12
CA VAL A 767 -58.65 -51.13 -6.49
C VAL A 767 -59.79 -51.31 -7.51
N ARG A 768 -60.03 -52.57 -7.92
CA ARG A 768 -61.27 -52.97 -8.59
C ARG A 768 -62.44 -52.90 -7.61
N ARG A 769 -63.58 -52.36 -8.05
CA ARG A 769 -64.90 -52.76 -7.53
C ARG A 769 -65.88 -52.90 -8.69
N LEU A 770 -66.37 -54.12 -8.89
CA LEU A 770 -67.53 -54.45 -9.72
C LEU A 770 -68.81 -53.89 -9.08
N ALA A 771 -69.75 -53.47 -9.92
CA ALA A 771 -71.12 -53.15 -9.55
C ALA A 771 -72.03 -54.40 -9.60
N VAL A 772 -73.02 -54.47 -8.71
CA VAL A 772 -74.26 -55.29 -8.79
C VAL A 772 -75.38 -54.49 -8.07
N PRO A 773 -76.67 -54.59 -8.48
CA PRO A 773 -77.60 -53.45 -8.52
C PRO A 773 -78.67 -53.43 -7.41
N ASN A 774 -79.23 -52.24 -7.19
CA ASN A 774 -80.66 -51.90 -7.27
C ASN A 774 -80.83 -50.39 -7.32
#